data_AF-A0A3D1DGP6-F1
#
_entry.id   AF-A0A3D1DGP6-F1
#
_cell.length_a   1.000
_cell.length_b   1.000
_cell.length_c   1.000
_cell.angle_alpha   90.00
_cell.angle_beta   90.00
_cell.angle_gamma   90.00
#
_symmetry.space_group_name_H-M   'P 1'
#
loop_
_entity.id
_entity.type
_entity.pdbx_description
1 polymer ?
#
loop_
_entity_poly.entity_id
_entity_poly.type
_entity_poly.pdbx_seq_one_letter_code
_entity_poly.pdbx_strand_id
1 'polypeptide(L)'
;MTCSIRATAQTEELPAYQPLLDTLQQAIAAGDQTRFLTLLTPDADRDAASAFARDMLPAAVDRVTLIPRFQLPLEDTQRDTAYEVTLELFFESDETGRLETWQLDIVRLDTGDWGIRNQSRVDTLTGLHRLRLTPTRQYTANDLVVLGEDLSLTLKEGSVFVAEVDNGVTALVLLGDGVMEFAPQPEAEQGQLRIFDGDEALETKFDAAFVRLNPDIFNSRVSTGALVERTVDPDDLRDATAVFDGLIELSFMLDLSHLSDNVWSLIPGASDFLAEVRTEHHGTLTYAQAGSQPEDISLSDRATGRIISLYPSAGKRATQTRYFGDDDQSALDILDYDIAASFEPLGISQQELRASPELIGCRIVGIARLAVRVKGPPIRTFSLRLAEDLTVSSVSSSEFGPLLFFRMNGQNSLVVNLPNEVAGGTEFTLTVRYAGDLRAQTLDENWIGTRYLWFDATGLSGLGEPRYIYSNHSYWYPQGIFTDYATATLSLSVPAGWGVVASGTPLATNPPVARPPGTTQQRFSFIAVQPARYLSALISRFETHAEPARRVQLSDDLARASEHRTGGSVYYDTLVVNAHASARSVEEVETVVAQTTDIASFYAGLLGDIPYPSMTVATTDSVLPGGHSPAYFAVMNHELPPTPGVIVSWKTDPVSFSGYPSFFLAHEIAHQWWGQAVGWKNYHEQWLSEGLSHYFAALYAERTAGPKVFADILEQMRDWAMRHSREGPVYLGYRLGHLDGEPRVFRALVYNKGAMVLHMLRGLLGDDAFSSGLRRFYHQSRFQKAGTDTLQLAFETESGGPL
;
A
#
# COMPACT_ATOMS: atom_id res chain seq x y z
N MET A 1 -29.51 -25.61 1.68
CA MET A 1 -28.88 -26.58 0.75
C MET A 1 -29.03 -26.01 -0.65
N THR A 2 -28.04 -25.25 -1.09
CA THR A 2 -27.90 -24.71 -2.45
C THR A 2 -26.41 -24.81 -2.74
N CYS A 3 -26.08 -25.64 -3.73
CA CYS A 3 -24.74 -26.09 -4.04
C CYS A 3 -23.96 -24.92 -4.68
N SER A 4 -22.98 -24.34 -3.99
CA SER A 4 -22.06 -23.38 -4.62
C SER A 4 -21.15 -24.14 -5.57
N ILE A 5 -21.26 -23.89 -6.87
CA ILE A 5 -20.31 -24.39 -7.86
C ILE A 5 -18.97 -23.71 -7.56
N ARG A 6 -17.98 -24.47 -7.08
CA ARG A 6 -16.64 -23.95 -6.75
C ARG A 6 -15.81 -23.89 -8.02
N ALA A 7 -15.38 -22.70 -8.42
CA ALA A 7 -14.22 -22.54 -9.29
C ALA A 7 -13.00 -23.12 -8.57
N THR A 8 -12.40 -24.17 -9.13
CA THR A 8 -11.13 -24.74 -8.66
C THR A 8 -10.00 -24.10 -9.47
N ALA A 9 -9.11 -23.37 -8.81
CA ALA A 9 -7.82 -23.00 -9.39
C ALA A 9 -7.06 -24.30 -9.74
N GLN A 10 -6.46 -24.37 -10.94
CA GLN A 10 -5.80 -25.59 -11.40
C GLN A 10 -4.60 -25.95 -10.52
N THR A 11 -4.54 -27.23 -10.13
CA THR A 11 -3.37 -27.92 -9.57
C THR A 11 -2.29 -28.11 -10.64
N GLU A 12 -1.03 -28.34 -10.24
CA GLU A 12 0.15 -28.58 -11.13
C GLU A 12 0.03 -29.76 -12.14
N GLU A 13 -1.10 -30.47 -12.18
CA GLU A 13 -1.36 -31.52 -13.19
C GLU A 13 -1.97 -30.91 -14.46
N LEU A 14 -1.37 -31.20 -15.63
CA LEU A 14 -1.87 -30.74 -16.93
C LEU A 14 -3.33 -31.18 -17.16
N PRO A 15 -4.21 -30.27 -17.63
CA PRO A 15 -5.62 -30.60 -17.82
C PRO A 15 -5.82 -31.64 -18.92
N ALA A 16 -6.86 -32.47 -18.81
CA ALA A 16 -7.18 -33.53 -19.77
C ALA A 16 -7.46 -33.02 -21.21
N TYR A 17 -7.70 -31.72 -21.37
CA TYR A 17 -7.92 -31.05 -22.65
C TYR A 17 -6.68 -30.30 -23.17
N GLN A 18 -5.50 -30.48 -22.56
CA GLN A 18 -4.25 -29.85 -23.03
C GLN A 18 -3.98 -30.05 -24.55
N PRO A 19 -4.22 -31.23 -25.16
CA PRO A 19 -4.01 -31.41 -26.60
C PRO A 19 -4.90 -30.50 -27.48
N LEU A 20 -6.11 -30.15 -27.01
CA LEU A 20 -6.98 -29.20 -27.69
C LEU A 20 -6.35 -27.80 -27.67
N LEU A 21 -5.83 -27.38 -26.52
CA LEU A 21 -5.17 -26.08 -26.37
C LEU A 21 -3.88 -25.98 -27.19
N ASP A 22 -3.07 -27.04 -27.23
CA ASP A 22 -1.85 -27.09 -28.04
C ASP A 22 -2.17 -26.93 -29.54
N THR A 23 -3.25 -27.57 -30.00
CA THR A 23 -3.70 -27.46 -31.39
C THR A 23 -4.30 -26.10 -31.69
N LEU A 24 -5.04 -25.52 -30.74
CA LEU A 24 -5.56 -24.16 -30.81
C LEU A 24 -4.43 -23.14 -30.91
N GLN A 25 -3.42 -23.22 -30.04
CA GLN A 25 -2.25 -22.33 -30.07
C GLN A 25 -1.53 -22.40 -31.42
N GLN A 26 -1.36 -23.60 -31.99
CA GLN A 26 -0.78 -23.75 -33.33
C GLN A 26 -1.64 -23.15 -34.44
N ALA A 27 -2.97 -23.29 -34.35
CA ALA A 27 -3.88 -22.67 -35.32
C ALA A 27 -3.81 -21.14 -35.25
N ILE A 28 -3.76 -20.59 -34.04
CA ILE A 28 -3.65 -19.15 -33.81
C ILE A 28 -2.30 -18.61 -34.31
N ALA A 29 -1.18 -19.26 -33.95
CA ALA A 29 0.15 -18.86 -34.39
C ALA A 29 0.30 -18.87 -35.94
N ALA A 30 -0.36 -19.82 -36.61
CA ALA A 30 -0.34 -19.91 -38.07
C ALA A 30 -1.37 -18.99 -38.78
N GLY A 31 -2.27 -18.34 -38.04
CA GLY A 31 -3.43 -17.66 -38.63
C GLY A 31 -4.37 -18.62 -39.40
N ASP A 32 -4.33 -19.93 -39.09
CA ASP A 32 -5.02 -20.97 -39.85
C ASP A 32 -6.46 -21.13 -39.38
N GLN A 33 -7.34 -20.35 -40.01
CA GLN A 33 -8.79 -20.41 -39.78
C GLN A 33 -9.35 -21.81 -40.08
N THR A 34 -8.80 -22.53 -41.06
CA THR A 34 -9.30 -23.87 -41.41
C THR A 34 -9.02 -24.83 -40.26
N ARG A 35 -7.80 -24.79 -39.71
CA ARG A 35 -7.42 -25.60 -38.57
C ARG A 35 -8.23 -25.24 -37.33
N PHE A 36 -8.50 -23.97 -37.05
CA PHE A 36 -9.39 -23.57 -35.96
C PHE A 36 -10.79 -24.21 -36.10
N LEU A 37 -11.38 -24.18 -37.30
CA LEU A 37 -12.71 -24.75 -37.56
C LEU A 37 -12.76 -26.29 -37.44
N THR A 38 -11.60 -26.98 -37.45
CA THR A 38 -11.53 -28.43 -37.17
C THR A 38 -11.63 -28.77 -35.68
N LEU A 39 -11.40 -27.79 -34.80
CA LEU A 39 -11.49 -27.96 -33.34
C LEU A 39 -12.93 -27.88 -32.82
N LEU A 40 -13.87 -27.47 -33.67
CA LEU A 40 -15.26 -27.27 -33.30
C LEU A 40 -16.01 -28.59 -33.12
N THR A 41 -16.91 -28.63 -32.15
CA THR A 41 -17.85 -29.75 -32.00
C THR A 41 -18.86 -29.77 -33.16
N PRO A 42 -19.54 -30.91 -33.43
CA PRO A 42 -20.53 -31.01 -34.50
C PRO A 42 -21.73 -30.06 -34.33
N ASP A 43 -22.07 -29.70 -33.09
CA ASP A 43 -23.17 -28.84 -32.69
C ASP A 43 -22.78 -27.35 -32.55
N ALA A 44 -21.51 -27.00 -32.73
CA ALA A 44 -21.03 -25.62 -32.67
C ALA A 44 -21.59 -24.76 -33.81
N ASP A 45 -21.84 -23.47 -33.54
CA ASP A 45 -22.20 -22.48 -34.56
C ASP A 45 -20.98 -22.16 -35.43
N ARG A 46 -20.91 -22.79 -36.61
CA ARG A 46 -19.79 -22.62 -37.56
C ARG A 46 -19.71 -21.23 -38.17
N ASP A 47 -20.84 -20.52 -38.30
CA ASP A 47 -20.84 -19.16 -38.87
C ASP A 47 -20.26 -18.18 -37.84
N ALA A 48 -20.70 -18.28 -36.58
CA ALA A 48 -20.13 -17.51 -35.47
C ALA A 48 -18.65 -17.82 -35.26
N ALA A 49 -18.25 -19.09 -35.34
CA ALA A 49 -16.86 -19.51 -35.22
C ALA A 49 -15.99 -19.04 -36.39
N SER A 50 -16.52 -19.03 -37.60
CA SER A 50 -15.81 -18.49 -38.78
C SER A 50 -15.65 -16.97 -38.69
N ALA A 51 -16.64 -16.25 -38.16
CA ALA A 51 -16.53 -14.81 -37.90
C ALA A 51 -15.48 -14.54 -36.81
N PHE A 52 -15.57 -15.25 -35.68
CA PHE A 52 -14.60 -15.15 -34.60
C PHE A 52 -13.17 -15.43 -35.08
N ALA A 53 -12.97 -16.52 -35.83
CA ALA A 53 -11.64 -16.87 -36.34
C ALA A 53 -11.08 -15.80 -37.29
N ARG A 54 -11.92 -15.17 -38.10
CA ARG A 54 -11.52 -14.09 -39.02
C ARG A 54 -11.06 -12.85 -38.27
N ASP A 55 -11.74 -12.52 -37.17
CA ASP A 55 -11.47 -11.31 -36.40
C ASP A 55 -10.32 -11.49 -35.41
N MET A 56 -10.13 -12.72 -34.90
CA MET A 56 -9.25 -13.01 -33.77
C MET A 56 -7.94 -13.70 -34.15
N LEU A 57 -7.89 -14.44 -35.26
CA LEU A 57 -6.63 -15.02 -35.75
C LEU A 57 -5.90 -13.98 -36.63
N PRO A 58 -4.80 -13.39 -36.15
CA PRO A 58 -4.07 -12.39 -36.91
C PRO A 58 -3.37 -13.01 -38.13
N ALA A 59 -3.06 -12.17 -39.12
CA ALA A 59 -2.26 -12.56 -40.28
C ALA A 59 -0.77 -12.63 -39.87
N ALA A 60 -0.37 -13.77 -39.30
CA ALA A 60 0.97 -14.08 -38.77
C ALA A 60 1.39 -13.23 -37.55
N VAL A 61 1.89 -13.92 -36.53
CA VAL A 61 2.45 -13.38 -35.29
C VAL A 61 3.72 -14.15 -34.98
N ASP A 62 4.72 -13.48 -34.42
CA ASP A 62 6.04 -14.09 -34.19
C ASP A 62 5.97 -15.17 -33.12
N ARG A 63 5.17 -14.94 -32.07
CA ARG A 63 4.91 -15.89 -31.00
C ARG A 63 3.51 -15.67 -30.43
N VAL A 64 2.88 -16.78 -30.04
CA VAL A 64 1.66 -16.76 -29.23
C VAL A 64 1.86 -17.69 -28.06
N THR A 65 1.67 -17.17 -26.86
CA THR A 65 1.59 -17.96 -25.63
C THR A 65 0.13 -18.04 -25.20
N LEU A 66 -0.35 -19.25 -24.93
CA LEU A 66 -1.72 -19.51 -24.48
C LEU A 66 -1.67 -20.23 -23.14
N ILE A 67 -2.32 -19.68 -22.12
CA ILE A 67 -2.38 -20.27 -20.78
C ILE A 67 -3.85 -20.36 -20.32
N PRO A 68 -4.32 -21.56 -19.93
CA PRO A 68 -5.61 -21.69 -19.28
C PRO A 68 -5.55 -21.09 -17.86
N ARG A 69 -6.50 -20.22 -17.54
CA ARG A 69 -6.59 -19.55 -16.23
C ARG A 69 -7.68 -20.13 -15.36
N PHE A 70 -8.85 -20.34 -15.93
CA PHE A 70 -10.03 -20.81 -15.20
C PHE A 70 -10.72 -21.91 -15.97
N GLN A 71 -11.32 -22.84 -15.24
CA GLN A 71 -12.28 -23.79 -15.77
C GLN A 71 -13.50 -23.88 -14.86
N LEU A 72 -14.69 -23.83 -15.44
CA LEU A 72 -15.97 -23.98 -14.76
C LEU A 72 -16.75 -25.09 -15.46
N PRO A 73 -17.35 -26.06 -14.74
CA PRO A 73 -18.24 -27.03 -15.38
C PRO A 73 -19.45 -26.33 -15.99
N LEU A 74 -19.82 -26.66 -17.22
CA LEU A 74 -21.02 -26.10 -17.85
C LEU A 74 -22.29 -26.62 -17.17
N GLU A 75 -23.24 -25.71 -16.89
CA GLU A 75 -24.55 -26.09 -16.33
C GLU A 75 -25.23 -27.14 -17.24
N ASP A 76 -25.90 -28.13 -16.62
CA ASP A 76 -26.54 -29.29 -17.28
C ASP A 76 -25.65 -30.39 -17.87
N THR A 77 -24.36 -30.48 -17.50
CA THR A 77 -23.48 -31.58 -17.94
C THR A 77 -22.95 -32.45 -16.79
N GLN A 78 -22.61 -33.71 -17.08
CA GLN A 78 -21.91 -34.56 -16.10
C GLN A 78 -20.56 -33.91 -15.72
N ARG A 79 -20.13 -34.07 -14.46
CA ARG A 79 -18.77 -33.66 -14.09
C ARG A 79 -17.77 -34.36 -15.00
N ASP A 80 -16.74 -33.63 -15.42
CA ASP A 80 -15.66 -34.09 -16.31
C ASP A 80 -16.02 -34.31 -17.79
N THR A 81 -17.18 -33.82 -18.25
CA THR A 81 -17.57 -33.94 -19.68
C THR A 81 -17.65 -32.62 -20.43
N ALA A 82 -17.81 -31.48 -19.76
CA ALA A 82 -17.85 -30.18 -20.40
C ALA A 82 -17.40 -29.06 -19.45
N TYR A 83 -16.66 -28.09 -20.00
CA TYR A 83 -16.09 -26.98 -19.26
C TYR A 83 -16.22 -25.67 -20.03
N GLU A 84 -16.50 -24.59 -19.34
CA GLU A 84 -16.17 -23.24 -19.77
C GLU A 84 -14.75 -22.95 -19.31
N VAL A 85 -13.85 -22.65 -20.24
CA VAL A 85 -12.44 -22.41 -20.00
C VAL A 85 -12.09 -20.98 -20.37
N THR A 86 -11.55 -20.23 -19.41
CA THR A 86 -10.96 -18.92 -19.64
C THR A 86 -9.49 -19.07 -19.98
N LEU A 87 -9.10 -18.53 -21.13
CA LEU A 87 -7.75 -18.55 -21.65
C LEU A 87 -7.18 -17.13 -21.65
N GLU A 88 -5.92 -17.00 -21.30
CA GLU A 88 -5.13 -15.81 -21.61
C GLU A 88 -4.22 -16.11 -22.79
N LEU A 89 -4.24 -15.20 -23.75
CA LEU A 89 -3.48 -15.28 -24.99
C LEU A 89 -2.62 -14.04 -25.10
N PHE A 90 -1.32 -14.24 -25.18
CA PHE A 90 -0.39 -13.17 -25.45
C PHE A 90 0.16 -13.30 -26.87
N PHE A 91 -0.15 -12.31 -27.69
CA PHE A 91 0.29 -12.20 -29.08
C PHE A 91 1.51 -11.29 -29.13
N GLU A 92 2.61 -11.83 -29.65
CA GLU A 92 3.87 -11.12 -29.79
C GLU A 92 4.17 -10.88 -31.28
N SER A 93 4.50 -9.65 -31.59
CA SER A 93 5.23 -9.25 -32.80
C SER A 93 6.55 -8.60 -32.38
N ASP A 94 7.47 -8.35 -33.31
CA ASP A 94 8.82 -7.85 -32.97
C ASP A 94 8.81 -6.58 -32.07
N GLU A 95 7.86 -5.66 -32.30
CA GLU A 95 7.76 -4.38 -31.58
C GLU A 95 6.46 -4.19 -30.78
N THR A 96 5.40 -4.93 -31.09
CA THR A 96 4.07 -4.76 -30.46
C THR A 96 3.56 -6.04 -29.83
N GLY A 97 2.94 -5.90 -28.67
CA GLY A 97 2.29 -6.97 -27.92
C GLY A 97 0.81 -6.69 -27.76
N ARG A 98 0.02 -7.77 -27.71
CA ARG A 98 -1.40 -7.71 -27.38
C ARG A 98 -1.75 -8.85 -26.46
N LEU A 99 -2.36 -8.53 -25.32
CA LEU A 99 -2.91 -9.51 -24.40
C LEU A 99 -4.42 -9.61 -24.64
N GLU A 100 -4.95 -10.81 -24.76
CA GLU A 100 -6.39 -11.04 -24.87
C GLU A 100 -6.84 -12.13 -23.91
N THR A 101 -8.09 -12.01 -23.45
CA THR A 101 -8.75 -13.03 -22.65
C THR A 101 -9.88 -13.62 -23.45
N TRP A 102 -9.85 -14.92 -23.68
CA TRP A 102 -10.88 -15.67 -24.39
C TRP A 102 -11.63 -16.59 -23.45
N GLN A 103 -12.88 -16.89 -23.78
CA GLN A 103 -13.72 -17.85 -23.08
C GLN A 103 -14.22 -18.88 -24.08
N LEU A 104 -13.95 -20.15 -23.80
CA LEU A 104 -14.31 -21.28 -24.64
C LEU A 104 -15.21 -22.25 -23.88
N ASP A 105 -16.35 -22.62 -24.45
CA ASP A 105 -17.07 -23.81 -24.02
C ASP A 105 -16.43 -25.01 -24.71
N ILE A 106 -15.84 -25.92 -23.94
CA ILE A 106 -15.28 -27.18 -24.45
C ILE A 106 -16.10 -28.37 -23.96
N VAL A 107 -16.27 -29.36 -24.84
CA VAL A 107 -17.03 -30.57 -24.54
C VAL A 107 -16.23 -31.79 -24.97
N ARG A 108 -16.30 -32.85 -24.18
CA ARG A 108 -15.68 -34.13 -24.49
C ARG A 108 -16.54 -34.90 -25.50
N LEU A 109 -15.94 -35.25 -26.63
CA LEU A 109 -16.56 -36.00 -27.72
C LEU A 109 -16.62 -37.50 -27.40
N ASP A 110 -17.46 -38.24 -28.13
CA ASP A 110 -17.56 -39.70 -28.02
C ASP A 110 -16.24 -40.43 -28.35
N THR A 111 -15.34 -39.78 -29.09
CA THR A 111 -13.98 -40.27 -29.39
C THR A 111 -13.05 -40.22 -28.18
N GLY A 112 -13.44 -39.51 -27.12
CA GLY A 112 -12.63 -39.22 -25.94
C GLY A 112 -11.86 -37.90 -26.01
N ASP A 113 -11.78 -37.29 -27.20
CA ASP A 113 -11.14 -35.99 -27.45
C ASP A 113 -12.01 -34.81 -26.97
N TRP A 114 -11.43 -33.62 -26.90
CA TRP A 114 -12.15 -32.39 -26.56
C TRP A 114 -12.35 -31.51 -27.79
N GLY A 115 -13.52 -30.88 -27.92
CA GLY A 115 -13.82 -29.91 -28.96
C GLY A 115 -14.45 -28.63 -28.41
N ILE A 116 -14.39 -27.55 -29.19
CA ILE A 116 -14.92 -26.22 -28.85
C ILE A 116 -16.37 -26.12 -29.33
N ARG A 117 -17.31 -25.89 -28.42
CA ARG A 117 -18.73 -25.69 -28.70
C ARG A 117 -19.07 -24.21 -28.91
N ASN A 118 -18.53 -23.32 -28.07
CA ASN A 118 -18.69 -21.87 -28.16
C ASN A 118 -17.37 -21.16 -27.88
N GLN A 119 -17.24 -19.93 -28.37
CA GLN A 119 -16.06 -19.09 -28.23
C GLN A 119 -16.46 -17.62 -28.16
N SER A 120 -15.78 -16.86 -27.30
CA SER A 120 -15.92 -15.41 -27.23
C SER A 120 -14.62 -14.76 -26.74
N ARG A 121 -14.39 -13.50 -27.13
CA ARG A 121 -13.32 -12.67 -26.59
C ARG A 121 -13.93 -11.82 -25.48
N VAL A 122 -13.41 -11.98 -24.27
CA VAL A 122 -13.86 -11.27 -23.09
C VAL A 122 -13.19 -9.92 -23.00
N ASP A 123 -11.88 -9.87 -23.26
CA ASP A 123 -11.10 -8.66 -23.01
C ASP A 123 -9.86 -8.55 -23.91
N THR A 124 -9.32 -7.34 -24.03
CA THR A 124 -8.09 -7.06 -24.77
C THR A 124 -7.34 -5.86 -24.17
N LEU A 125 -6.04 -6.05 -24.01
CA LEU A 125 -5.07 -5.00 -23.71
C LEU A 125 -4.13 -4.86 -24.91
N THR A 126 -4.10 -3.66 -25.48
CA THR A 126 -3.27 -3.28 -26.63
C THR A 126 -2.32 -2.14 -26.21
N GLY A 127 -1.39 -1.76 -27.09
CA GLY A 127 -0.42 -0.70 -26.80
C GLY A 127 0.72 -1.15 -25.88
N LEU A 128 1.01 -2.46 -25.85
CA LEU A 128 2.23 -2.98 -25.26
C LEU A 128 3.33 -2.90 -26.32
N HIS A 129 4.46 -2.30 -25.96
CA HIS A 129 5.57 -2.09 -26.87
C HIS A 129 6.84 -2.71 -26.31
N ARG A 130 7.60 -3.38 -27.19
CA ARG A 130 8.95 -3.84 -26.92
C ARG A 130 9.92 -2.73 -27.30
N LEU A 131 10.14 -1.82 -26.37
CA LEU A 131 10.95 -0.63 -26.61
C LEU A 131 12.43 -0.98 -26.73
N ARG A 132 13.10 -0.43 -27.75
CA ARG A 132 14.54 -0.51 -27.97
C ARG A 132 15.02 0.83 -28.52
N LEU A 133 16.29 1.17 -28.29
CA LEU A 133 16.90 2.30 -28.99
C LEU A 133 17.01 2.00 -30.48
N THR A 134 16.70 2.99 -31.31
CA THR A 134 16.83 2.87 -32.77
C THR A 134 18.32 2.77 -33.15
N PRO A 135 18.84 1.58 -33.55
CA PRO A 135 20.28 1.35 -33.66
C PRO A 135 20.92 2.06 -34.85
N THR A 136 20.11 2.67 -35.72
CA THR A 136 20.51 3.39 -36.93
C THR A 136 20.41 4.91 -36.80
N ARG A 137 19.86 5.42 -35.69
CA ARG A 137 19.66 6.86 -35.47
C ARG A 137 20.44 7.33 -34.25
N GLN A 138 21.35 8.26 -34.50
CA GLN A 138 22.02 9.04 -33.47
C GLN A 138 21.91 10.51 -33.83
N TYR A 139 21.68 11.36 -32.83
CA TYR A 139 21.71 12.80 -32.98
C TYR A 139 22.90 13.37 -32.22
N THR A 140 23.57 14.36 -32.80
CA THR A 140 24.41 15.28 -32.04
C THR A 140 23.51 16.37 -31.49
N ALA A 141 23.69 16.71 -30.22
CA ALA A 141 22.96 17.75 -29.54
C ALA A 141 23.93 18.82 -29.03
N ASN A 142 23.66 20.07 -29.37
CA ASN A 142 24.34 21.23 -28.79
C ASN A 142 23.30 22.17 -28.20
N ASP A 143 23.41 22.44 -26.89
CA ASP A 143 22.40 23.17 -26.11
C ASP A 143 20.97 22.59 -26.27
N LEU A 144 20.84 21.25 -26.28
CA LEU A 144 19.53 20.60 -26.27
C LEU A 144 18.90 20.78 -24.89
N VAL A 145 17.67 21.28 -24.88
CA VAL A 145 16.88 21.46 -23.66
C VAL A 145 15.73 20.47 -23.64
N VAL A 146 15.59 19.76 -22.52
CA VAL A 146 14.43 18.94 -22.17
C VAL A 146 13.77 19.54 -20.93
N LEU A 147 12.47 19.84 -21.03
CA LEU A 147 11.71 20.54 -19.99
C LEU A 147 10.72 19.61 -19.29
N GLY A 148 10.86 19.50 -17.97
CA GLY A 148 9.77 19.13 -17.07
C GLY A 148 8.95 20.36 -16.69
N GLU A 149 8.16 20.28 -15.63
CA GLU A 149 7.40 21.45 -15.14
C GLU A 149 8.29 22.39 -14.33
N ASP A 150 9.03 21.85 -13.36
CA ASP A 150 10.01 22.58 -12.55
C ASP A 150 11.46 22.06 -12.77
N LEU A 151 11.66 21.25 -13.83
CA LEU A 151 12.93 20.63 -14.22
C LEU A 151 13.37 21.17 -15.59
N SER A 152 14.66 21.46 -15.72
CA SER A 152 15.33 21.63 -17.02
C SER A 152 16.56 20.74 -17.11
N LEU A 153 16.69 19.98 -18.19
CA LEU A 153 17.92 19.28 -18.54
C LEU A 153 18.49 19.94 -19.79
N THR A 154 19.68 20.53 -19.66
CA THR A 154 20.40 21.14 -20.79
C THR A 154 21.63 20.31 -21.11
N LEU A 155 21.60 19.58 -22.22
CA LEU A 155 22.76 18.88 -22.77
C LEU A 155 23.57 19.88 -23.62
N LYS A 156 24.72 20.32 -23.10
CA LYS A 156 25.55 21.35 -23.74
C LYS A 156 26.22 20.82 -25.00
N GLU A 157 26.81 19.65 -24.90
CA GLU A 157 27.40 18.91 -26.01
C GLU A 157 27.25 17.42 -25.74
N GLY A 158 26.77 16.66 -26.72
CA GLY A 158 26.62 15.23 -26.54
C GLY A 158 25.89 14.49 -27.66
N SER A 159 25.62 13.23 -27.38
CA SER A 159 24.94 12.27 -28.24
C SER A 159 23.56 11.96 -27.69
N VAL A 160 22.58 11.85 -28.57
CA VAL A 160 21.19 11.52 -28.23
C VAL A 160 20.72 10.33 -29.04
N PHE A 161 20.14 9.36 -28.35
CA PHE A 161 19.48 8.20 -28.91
C PHE A 161 18.01 8.23 -28.53
N VAL A 162 17.16 7.67 -29.40
CA VAL A 162 15.71 7.67 -29.20
C VAL A 162 15.16 6.25 -29.28
N ALA A 163 14.09 6.00 -28.53
CA ALA A 163 13.21 4.87 -28.76
C ALA A 163 11.88 5.39 -29.30
N GLU A 164 11.44 4.79 -30.41
CA GLU A 164 10.28 5.20 -31.16
C GLU A 164 9.21 4.11 -31.13
N VAL A 165 7.96 4.56 -31.21
CA VAL A 165 6.78 3.76 -31.47
C VAL A 165 6.08 4.34 -32.69
N ASP A 166 5.04 3.70 -33.22
CA ASP A 166 4.35 4.12 -34.45
C ASP A 166 3.91 5.60 -34.45
N ASN A 167 3.61 6.17 -33.28
CA ASN A 167 3.17 7.55 -33.11
C ASN A 167 4.30 8.54 -32.73
N GLY A 168 5.57 8.10 -32.65
CA GLY A 168 6.73 8.97 -32.48
C GLY A 168 7.69 8.57 -31.37
N VAL A 169 8.56 9.50 -30.96
CA VAL A 169 9.58 9.27 -29.93
C VAL A 169 8.91 9.22 -28.55
N THR A 170 9.14 8.14 -27.81
CA THR A 170 8.61 7.94 -26.46
C THR A 170 9.71 7.80 -25.39
N ALA A 171 10.97 7.63 -25.80
CA ALA A 171 12.11 7.68 -24.90
C ALA A 171 13.33 8.36 -25.54
N LEU A 172 14.17 8.98 -24.71
CA LEU A 172 15.47 9.51 -25.08
C LEU A 172 16.54 9.00 -24.13
N VAL A 173 17.74 8.79 -24.64
CA VAL A 173 18.98 8.67 -23.86
C VAL A 173 19.90 9.80 -24.28
N LEU A 174 20.25 10.65 -23.32
CA LEU A 174 21.17 11.77 -23.44
C LEU A 174 22.53 11.32 -22.88
N LEU A 175 23.61 11.46 -23.64
CA LEU A 175 24.98 11.18 -23.20
C LEU A 175 25.87 12.40 -23.48
N GLY A 176 26.66 12.84 -22.51
CA GLY A 176 27.60 13.96 -22.67
C GLY A 176 27.49 14.98 -21.54
N ASP A 177 28.02 16.17 -21.77
CA ASP A 177 28.12 17.21 -20.74
C ASP A 177 26.79 17.93 -20.58
N GLY A 178 26.06 17.61 -19.52
CA GLY A 178 24.75 18.18 -19.21
C GLY A 178 24.68 18.93 -17.89
N VAL A 179 23.68 19.81 -17.77
CA VAL A 179 23.30 20.47 -16.51
C VAL A 179 21.83 20.21 -16.25
N MET A 180 21.52 19.74 -15.05
CA MET A 180 20.18 19.58 -14.51
C MET A 180 19.91 20.75 -13.56
N GLU A 181 18.82 21.46 -13.82
CA GLU A 181 18.26 22.49 -12.95
C GLU A 181 16.88 22.06 -12.45
N PHE A 182 16.66 22.10 -11.14
CA PHE A 182 15.36 21.80 -10.53
C PHE A 182 15.01 22.85 -9.47
N ALA A 183 13.87 23.53 -9.66
CA ALA A 183 13.48 24.69 -8.85
C ALA A 183 11.99 24.60 -8.44
N PRO A 184 11.66 23.90 -7.34
CA PRO A 184 10.30 23.73 -6.88
C PRO A 184 9.73 25.06 -6.38
N GLN A 185 8.46 25.31 -6.70
CA GLN A 185 7.76 26.53 -6.27
C GLN A 185 7.35 26.55 -4.78
N PRO A 186 6.91 25.44 -4.15
CA PRO A 186 6.48 25.48 -2.76
C PRO A 186 7.65 25.72 -1.78
N GLU A 187 7.47 26.64 -0.83
CA GLU A 187 8.49 27.02 0.17
C GLU A 187 8.98 25.83 1.01
N ALA A 188 8.09 24.90 1.36
CA ALA A 188 8.48 23.70 2.10
C ALA A 188 9.43 22.80 1.31
N GLU A 189 9.26 22.73 -0.01
CA GLU A 189 10.10 21.94 -0.91
C GLU A 189 11.45 22.61 -1.17
N GLN A 190 11.47 23.95 -1.25
CA GLN A 190 12.72 24.74 -1.22
C GLN A 190 13.49 24.51 0.10
N GLY A 191 12.76 24.36 1.21
CA GLY A 191 13.34 23.96 2.49
C GLY A 191 13.97 22.56 2.44
N GLN A 192 13.32 21.58 1.82
CA GLN A 192 13.88 20.23 1.65
C GLN A 192 15.12 20.22 0.74
N LEU A 193 15.13 21.00 -0.34
CA LEU A 193 16.33 21.16 -1.17
C LEU A 193 17.48 21.80 -0.40
N ARG A 194 17.21 22.75 0.48
CA ARG A 194 18.27 23.35 1.32
C ARG A 194 18.89 22.35 2.28
N ILE A 195 18.11 21.39 2.75
CA ILE A 195 18.63 20.28 3.58
C ILE A 195 19.45 19.32 2.71
N PHE A 196 18.95 19.00 1.52
CA PHE A 196 19.57 18.05 0.60
C PHE A 196 20.89 18.54 -0.03
N ASP A 197 20.91 19.77 -0.55
CA ASP A 197 21.99 20.33 -1.38
C ASP A 197 22.56 21.66 -0.83
N GLY A 198 21.89 22.29 0.14
CA GLY A 198 22.32 23.56 0.72
C GLY A 198 21.68 24.80 0.10
N ASP A 199 20.97 24.66 -1.02
CA ASP A 199 20.30 25.73 -1.75
C ASP A 199 18.80 25.47 -1.97
N GLU A 200 18.04 26.52 -2.31
CA GLU A 200 16.57 26.45 -2.53
C GLU A 200 16.20 25.85 -3.91
N ALA A 201 17.20 25.69 -4.79
CA ALA A 201 17.10 25.06 -6.10
C ALA A 201 18.35 24.19 -6.31
N LEU A 202 18.20 23.09 -7.05
CA LEU A 202 19.27 22.16 -7.35
C LEU A 202 19.84 22.47 -8.74
N GLU A 203 21.14 22.71 -8.83
CA GLU A 203 21.89 22.82 -10.08
C GLU A 203 23.06 21.83 -10.03
N THR A 204 23.00 20.78 -10.86
CA THR A 204 24.06 19.74 -10.89
C THR A 204 24.39 19.33 -12.30
N LYS A 205 25.65 18.98 -12.53
CA LYS A 205 26.08 18.36 -13.79
C LYS A 205 25.62 16.92 -13.88
N PHE A 206 25.37 16.47 -15.10
CA PHE A 206 25.09 15.08 -15.42
C PHE A 206 25.88 14.64 -16.66
N ASP A 207 26.20 13.35 -16.73
CA ASP A 207 26.90 12.74 -17.87
C ASP A 207 25.99 11.83 -18.72
N ALA A 208 24.89 11.36 -18.13
CA ALA A 208 23.85 10.60 -18.80
C ALA A 208 22.46 10.90 -18.22
N ALA A 209 21.43 10.90 -19.08
CA ALA A 209 20.05 10.96 -18.65
C ALA A 209 19.16 10.09 -19.54
N PHE A 210 18.15 9.45 -18.95
CA PHE A 210 17.10 8.72 -19.65
C PHE A 210 15.76 9.42 -19.42
N VAL A 211 15.03 9.72 -20.49
CA VAL A 211 13.76 10.44 -20.43
C VAL A 211 12.67 9.59 -21.07
N ARG A 212 11.52 9.48 -20.40
CA ARG A 212 10.29 8.84 -20.91
C ARG A 212 9.14 9.83 -20.90
N LEU A 213 8.40 9.87 -22.00
CA LEU A 213 7.26 10.75 -22.17
C LEU A 213 6.29 10.19 -23.22
N ASN A 214 5.09 10.76 -23.26
CA ASN A 214 4.14 10.52 -24.33
C ASN A 214 4.63 11.20 -25.64
N PRO A 215 4.59 10.50 -26.79
CA PRO A 215 4.97 11.08 -28.09
C PRO A 215 4.27 12.39 -28.45
N ASP A 216 3.02 12.58 -28.02
CA ASP A 216 2.22 13.78 -28.34
C ASP A 216 2.79 15.06 -27.71
N ILE A 217 3.55 14.95 -26.61
CA ILE A 217 4.16 16.08 -25.91
C ILE A 217 5.65 16.24 -26.25
N PHE A 218 6.22 15.41 -27.11
CA PHE A 218 7.66 15.43 -27.41
C PHE A 218 8.15 16.79 -27.90
N ASN A 219 7.45 17.37 -28.89
CA ASN A 219 7.84 18.65 -29.48
C ASN A 219 7.61 19.85 -28.54
N SER A 220 6.82 19.71 -27.47
CA SER A 220 6.62 20.77 -26.48
C SER A 220 7.60 20.68 -25.33
N ARG A 221 8.19 19.50 -25.08
CA ARG A 221 9.16 19.28 -24.00
C ARG A 221 10.61 19.26 -24.46
N VAL A 222 10.90 18.93 -25.72
CA VAL A 222 12.26 18.78 -26.24
C VAL A 222 12.55 19.82 -27.33
N SER A 223 13.68 20.53 -27.23
CA SER A 223 14.09 21.50 -28.25
C SER A 223 14.64 20.80 -29.51
N THR A 224 13.76 20.28 -30.35
CA THR A 224 14.11 19.47 -31.53
C THR A 224 15.03 20.17 -32.54
N GLY A 225 15.01 21.52 -32.59
CA GLY A 225 15.93 22.30 -33.42
C GLY A 225 17.41 22.17 -33.05
N ALA A 226 17.73 21.64 -31.87
CA ALA A 226 19.09 21.37 -31.41
C ALA A 226 19.61 19.97 -31.82
N LEU A 227 18.75 19.11 -32.37
CA LEU A 227 19.10 17.74 -32.78
C LEU A 227 19.57 17.71 -34.24
N VAL A 228 20.81 17.28 -34.46
CA VAL A 228 21.39 17.09 -35.79
C VAL A 228 21.73 15.61 -35.99
N GLU A 229 21.02 14.94 -36.89
CA GLU A 229 21.24 13.52 -37.19
C GLU A 229 22.67 13.27 -37.70
N ARG A 230 23.32 12.22 -37.19
CA ARG A 230 24.67 11.80 -37.57
C ARG A 230 24.76 10.29 -37.76
N THR A 231 25.87 9.83 -38.32
CA THR A 231 26.20 8.41 -38.35
C THR A 231 26.41 7.88 -36.94
N VAL A 232 25.83 6.71 -36.69
CA VAL A 232 25.89 6.03 -35.39
C VAL A 232 27.33 5.64 -35.06
N ASP A 233 27.77 6.04 -33.88
CA ASP A 233 29.00 5.62 -33.23
C ASP A 233 28.73 4.36 -32.40
N PRO A 234 29.44 3.24 -32.64
CA PRO A 234 29.21 1.98 -31.92
C PRO A 234 29.48 2.05 -30.41
N ASP A 235 30.43 2.87 -29.97
CA ASP A 235 30.75 3.00 -28.54
C ASP A 235 29.67 3.82 -27.82
N ASP A 236 29.27 4.96 -28.41
CA ASP A 236 28.15 5.76 -27.88
C ASP A 236 26.84 4.93 -27.82
N LEU A 237 26.57 4.13 -28.87
CA LEU A 237 25.38 3.28 -28.90
C LEU A 237 25.43 2.22 -27.79
N ARG A 238 26.58 1.59 -27.55
CA ARG A 238 26.72 0.60 -26.46
C ARG A 238 26.44 1.24 -25.11
N ASP A 239 27.01 2.41 -24.86
CA ASP A 239 26.85 3.12 -23.60
C ASP A 239 25.40 3.60 -23.42
N ALA A 240 24.76 4.06 -24.50
CA ALA A 240 23.34 4.43 -24.49
C ALA A 240 22.43 3.24 -24.24
N THR A 241 22.70 2.09 -24.86
CA THR A 241 21.96 0.84 -24.63
C THR A 241 22.12 0.37 -23.18
N ALA A 242 23.31 0.47 -22.58
CA ALA A 242 23.49 0.12 -21.18
C ALA A 242 22.67 0.99 -20.22
N VAL A 243 22.58 2.30 -20.49
CA VAL A 243 21.70 3.21 -19.74
C VAL A 243 20.22 2.86 -19.96
N PHE A 244 19.82 2.60 -21.21
CA PHE A 244 18.45 2.27 -21.57
C PHE A 244 17.99 0.96 -20.90
N ASP A 245 18.74 -0.13 -21.07
CA ASP A 245 18.37 -1.46 -20.55
C ASP A 245 18.31 -1.47 -19.02
N GLY A 246 19.18 -0.71 -18.35
CA GLY A 246 19.16 -0.60 -16.89
C GLY A 246 17.96 0.19 -16.31
N LEU A 247 17.27 0.99 -17.13
CA LEU A 247 16.21 1.91 -16.67
C LEU A 247 14.84 1.61 -17.27
N ILE A 248 14.76 0.97 -18.45
CA ILE A 248 13.49 0.68 -19.12
C ILE A 248 12.62 -0.29 -18.31
N GLU A 249 13.26 -1.22 -17.60
CA GLU A 249 12.56 -2.20 -16.77
C GLU A 249 11.79 -1.57 -15.60
N LEU A 250 12.10 -0.32 -15.28
CA LEU A 250 11.56 0.40 -14.12
C LEU A 250 10.48 1.42 -14.52
N SER A 251 10.21 1.56 -15.82
CA SER A 251 9.34 2.59 -16.40
C SER A 251 8.14 1.97 -17.11
N PHE A 252 6.94 2.09 -16.52
CA PHE A 252 5.67 1.70 -17.15
C PHE A 252 5.66 0.22 -17.64
N MET A 253 6.35 -0.67 -16.91
CA MET A 253 6.45 -2.10 -17.25
C MET A 253 5.28 -2.90 -16.68
N LEU A 254 4.84 -3.91 -17.43
CA LEU A 254 3.81 -4.87 -17.01
C LEU A 254 4.46 -6.24 -16.78
N ASP A 255 4.16 -6.91 -15.67
CA ASP A 255 4.71 -8.25 -15.39
C ASP A 255 4.01 -9.32 -16.24
N LEU A 256 4.67 -9.68 -17.34
CA LEU A 256 4.29 -10.76 -18.24
C LEU A 256 5.26 -11.93 -18.19
N SER A 257 6.08 -12.06 -17.14
CA SER A 257 7.12 -13.11 -17.01
C SER A 257 6.58 -14.54 -17.17
N HIS A 258 5.31 -14.75 -16.84
CA HIS A 258 4.63 -16.03 -17.00
C HIS A 258 4.11 -16.28 -18.43
N LEU A 259 4.06 -15.27 -19.30
CA LEU A 259 3.57 -15.31 -20.69
C LEU A 259 4.68 -15.07 -21.74
N SER A 260 5.67 -14.24 -21.43
CA SER A 260 6.74 -13.81 -22.33
C SER A 260 8.05 -13.63 -21.57
N ASP A 261 9.15 -13.95 -22.24
CA ASP A 261 10.52 -13.70 -21.76
C ASP A 261 10.99 -12.27 -22.11
N ASN A 262 10.19 -11.51 -22.86
CA ASN A 262 10.50 -10.14 -23.29
C ASN A 262 9.95 -9.12 -22.29
N VAL A 263 10.61 -7.95 -22.24
CA VAL A 263 10.15 -6.79 -21.48
C VAL A 263 9.16 -5.99 -22.31
N TRP A 264 7.95 -5.79 -21.77
CA TRP A 264 6.85 -5.06 -22.42
C TRP A 264 6.49 -3.81 -21.60
N SER A 265 6.39 -2.68 -22.28
CA SER A 265 6.12 -1.37 -21.67
C SER A 265 4.88 -0.71 -22.28
N LEU A 266 4.16 0.04 -21.45
CA LEU A 266 3.07 0.91 -21.87
C LEU A 266 3.61 2.30 -22.27
N ILE A 267 2.87 3.01 -23.12
CA ILE A 267 3.17 4.42 -23.43
C ILE A 267 2.70 5.29 -22.24
N PRO A 268 3.54 6.23 -21.75
CA PRO A 268 3.13 7.16 -20.68
C PRO A 268 1.90 7.98 -21.07
N GLY A 269 1.09 8.39 -20.10
CA GLY A 269 -0.01 9.33 -20.33
C GLY A 269 0.49 10.71 -20.78
N ALA A 270 -0.38 11.53 -21.37
CA ALA A 270 0.01 12.87 -21.86
C ALA A 270 0.47 13.83 -20.75
N SER A 271 0.10 13.56 -19.50
CA SER A 271 0.54 14.30 -18.31
C SER A 271 1.68 13.60 -17.57
N ASP A 272 2.18 12.48 -18.11
CA ASP A 272 3.26 11.71 -17.50
C ASP A 272 4.61 12.08 -18.13
N PHE A 273 5.62 12.23 -17.30
CA PHE A 273 6.99 12.51 -17.68
C PHE A 273 7.94 11.87 -16.67
N LEU A 274 9.00 11.23 -17.12
CA LEU A 274 10.02 10.64 -16.26
C LEU A 274 11.40 11.01 -16.79
N ALA A 275 12.29 11.42 -15.91
CA ALA A 275 13.70 11.64 -16.20
C ALA A 275 14.55 11.00 -15.10
N GLU A 276 15.42 10.08 -15.50
CA GLU A 276 16.43 9.45 -14.66
C GLU A 276 17.78 10.04 -15.04
N VAL A 277 18.40 10.79 -14.12
CA VAL A 277 19.56 11.64 -14.42
C VAL A 277 20.75 11.19 -13.59
N ARG A 278 21.82 10.73 -14.24
CA ARG A 278 23.07 10.35 -13.57
C ARG A 278 23.92 11.59 -13.33
N THR A 279 23.88 12.09 -12.10
CA THR A 279 24.55 13.32 -11.70
C THR A 279 25.97 13.05 -11.19
N GLU A 280 26.85 14.05 -11.26
CA GLU A 280 28.23 13.93 -10.75
C GLU A 280 28.30 13.87 -9.21
N HIS A 281 27.35 14.50 -8.51
CA HIS A 281 27.43 14.71 -7.05
C HIS A 281 26.39 13.95 -6.24
N HIS A 282 25.21 13.64 -6.79
CA HIS A 282 24.09 13.06 -6.06
C HIS A 282 23.72 11.65 -6.54
N GLY A 283 24.59 10.99 -7.30
CA GLY A 283 24.26 9.72 -7.93
C GLY A 283 23.14 9.88 -8.96
N THR A 284 22.25 8.89 -9.07
CA THR A 284 21.12 8.96 -9.99
C THR A 284 19.90 9.57 -9.30
N LEU A 285 19.39 10.66 -9.86
CA LEU A 285 18.16 11.32 -9.43
C LEU A 285 17.01 10.98 -10.38
N THR A 286 15.85 10.68 -9.82
CA THR A 286 14.63 10.39 -10.56
C THR A 286 13.67 11.56 -10.40
N TYR A 287 13.39 12.28 -11.49
CA TYR A 287 12.29 13.22 -11.58
C TYR A 287 11.10 12.55 -12.27
N ALA A 288 9.93 12.54 -11.64
CA ALA A 288 8.73 12.00 -12.24
C ALA A 288 7.55 12.97 -12.08
N GLN A 289 6.83 13.19 -13.17
CA GLN A 289 5.50 13.76 -13.22
C GLN A 289 4.50 12.62 -13.50
N ALA A 290 3.65 12.27 -12.53
CA ALA A 290 2.65 11.21 -12.66
C ALA A 290 1.24 11.80 -12.58
N GLY A 291 0.64 12.12 -13.73
CA GLY A 291 -0.57 12.93 -13.83
C GLY A 291 -1.79 12.36 -13.11
N SER A 292 -1.81 11.06 -12.79
CA SER A 292 -2.86 10.39 -12.03
C SER A 292 -2.80 10.62 -10.51
N GLN A 293 -1.66 11.05 -9.96
CA GLN A 293 -1.47 11.25 -8.53
C GLN A 293 -1.91 12.65 -8.08
N PRO A 294 -2.44 12.85 -6.86
CA PRO A 294 -2.73 14.20 -6.34
C PRO A 294 -1.48 15.08 -6.29
N GLU A 295 -0.39 14.54 -5.74
CA GLU A 295 0.95 15.11 -5.83
C GLU A 295 1.68 14.43 -6.97
N ASP A 296 1.64 15.04 -8.15
CA ASP A 296 2.16 14.45 -9.37
C ASP A 296 3.62 14.73 -9.62
N ILE A 297 4.24 15.74 -9.01
CA ILE A 297 5.67 16.02 -9.19
C ILE A 297 6.46 15.40 -8.04
N SER A 298 7.47 14.60 -8.39
CA SER A 298 8.42 14.04 -7.42
C SER A 298 9.86 14.13 -7.92
N LEU A 299 10.77 14.37 -6.98
CA LEU A 299 12.21 14.21 -7.16
C LEU A 299 12.71 13.23 -6.09
N SER A 300 13.43 12.19 -6.47
CA SER A 300 13.95 11.19 -5.52
C SER A 300 15.37 10.73 -5.86
N ASP A 301 16.07 10.24 -4.84
CA ASP A 301 17.35 9.55 -5.00
C ASP A 301 17.08 8.08 -5.35
N ARG A 302 17.64 7.63 -6.47
CA ARG A 302 17.35 6.29 -7.02
C ARG A 302 17.89 5.16 -6.15
N ALA A 303 19.08 5.33 -5.59
CA ALA A 303 19.80 4.28 -4.87
C ALA A 303 19.17 4.00 -3.50
N THR A 304 18.68 5.05 -2.86
CA THR A 304 18.06 4.99 -1.54
C THR A 304 16.53 4.95 -1.59
N GLY A 305 15.92 5.33 -2.72
CA GLY A 305 14.48 5.51 -2.88
C GLY A 305 13.92 6.71 -2.10
N ARG A 306 14.79 7.60 -1.59
CA ARG A 306 14.37 8.74 -0.76
C ARG A 306 13.74 9.82 -1.62
N ILE A 307 12.51 10.21 -1.26
CA ILE A 307 11.78 11.30 -1.90
C ILE A 307 12.33 12.63 -1.39
N ILE A 308 13.04 13.37 -2.22
CA ILE A 308 13.58 14.70 -1.91
C ILE A 308 12.45 15.73 -1.96
N SER A 309 11.71 15.75 -3.07
CA SER A 309 10.55 16.61 -3.25
C SER A 309 9.32 15.83 -3.70
N LEU A 310 8.14 16.21 -3.22
CA LEU A 310 6.85 15.67 -3.64
C LEU A 310 5.77 16.73 -3.45
N TYR A 311 5.11 17.12 -4.54
CA TYR A 311 4.08 18.16 -4.50
C TYR A 311 3.18 18.15 -5.76
N PRO A 312 1.99 18.77 -5.72
CA PRO A 312 1.14 18.92 -6.90
C PRO A 312 1.70 19.93 -7.90
N SER A 313 1.52 19.69 -9.20
CA SER A 313 1.76 20.60 -10.32
C SER A 313 0.96 21.89 -10.22
N ALA A 314 1.39 22.95 -10.91
CA ALA A 314 0.75 24.26 -10.92
C ALA A 314 -0.73 24.18 -11.30
N GLY A 315 -1.09 23.33 -12.27
CA GLY A 315 -2.47 23.08 -12.67
C GLY A 315 -3.31 22.48 -11.53
N LYS A 316 -2.75 21.51 -10.79
CA LYS A 316 -3.42 20.92 -9.62
C LYS A 316 -3.47 21.88 -8.45
N ARG A 317 -2.41 22.61 -8.12
CA ARG A 317 -2.39 23.64 -7.06
C ARG A 317 -3.43 24.76 -7.28
N ALA A 318 -3.78 25.04 -8.53
CA ALA A 318 -4.82 26.03 -8.86
C ALA A 318 -6.24 25.53 -8.54
N THR A 319 -6.46 24.22 -8.44
CA THR A 319 -7.79 23.59 -8.29
C THR A 319 -7.96 22.79 -7.01
N GLN A 320 -6.85 22.34 -6.42
CA GLN A 320 -6.80 21.52 -5.22
C GLN A 320 -6.14 22.32 -4.09
N THR A 321 -6.70 22.22 -2.89
CA THR A 321 -6.05 22.73 -1.67
C THR A 321 -5.06 21.68 -1.16
N ARG A 322 -4.18 22.06 -0.22
CA ARG A 322 -3.30 21.11 0.48
C ARG A 322 -4.06 20.03 1.29
N TYR A 323 -5.37 20.18 1.45
CA TYR A 323 -6.25 19.32 2.26
C TYR A 323 -7.01 18.28 1.42
N PHE A 324 -6.47 17.89 0.26
CA PHE A 324 -7.09 16.90 -0.62
C PHE A 324 -7.21 15.52 0.07
N GLY A 325 -8.24 14.75 -0.27
CA GLY A 325 -8.38 13.36 0.17
C GLY A 325 -7.77 12.40 -0.84
N ASP A 326 -6.92 11.48 -0.38
CA ASP A 326 -6.36 10.42 -1.24
C ASP A 326 -7.49 9.56 -1.89
N ASP A 327 -8.60 9.36 -1.17
CA ASP A 327 -9.77 8.59 -1.65
C ASP A 327 -10.61 9.30 -2.69
N ASP A 328 -10.42 10.60 -2.90
CA ASP A 328 -11.15 11.35 -3.92
C ASP A 328 -10.78 10.85 -5.34
N GLN A 329 -9.59 10.25 -5.48
CA GLN A 329 -9.12 9.61 -6.71
C GLN A 329 -9.40 8.09 -6.76
N SER A 330 -9.92 7.50 -5.67
CA SER A 330 -10.23 6.07 -5.67
C SER A 330 -11.49 5.80 -6.48
N ALA A 331 -11.36 4.89 -7.45
CA ALA A 331 -12.47 4.44 -8.29
C ALA A 331 -13.43 3.48 -7.55
N LEU A 332 -12.99 2.94 -6.40
CA LEU A 332 -13.74 1.99 -5.59
C LEU A 332 -13.84 2.42 -4.13
N ASP A 333 -14.97 2.09 -3.54
CA ASP A 333 -15.28 2.12 -2.10
C ASP A 333 -15.39 0.65 -1.64
N ILE A 334 -14.57 0.23 -0.68
CA ILE A 334 -14.60 -1.14 -0.16
C ILE A 334 -15.42 -1.14 1.12
N LEU A 335 -16.55 -1.86 1.10
CA LEU A 335 -17.55 -1.80 2.15
C LEU A 335 -17.29 -2.82 3.27
N ASP A 336 -16.89 -4.04 2.90
CA ASP A 336 -16.71 -5.16 3.81
C ASP A 336 -15.64 -6.14 3.32
N TYR A 337 -14.94 -6.75 4.27
CA TYR A 337 -13.96 -7.81 4.05
C TYR A 337 -14.39 -9.12 4.74
N ASP A 338 -14.39 -10.24 4.01
CA ASP A 338 -14.40 -11.59 4.58
C ASP A 338 -13.09 -12.30 4.19
N ILE A 339 -12.15 -12.35 5.14
CA ILE A 339 -10.80 -12.85 4.91
C ILE A 339 -10.59 -14.14 5.70
N ALA A 340 -10.31 -15.22 4.97
CA ALA A 340 -9.81 -16.47 5.53
C ALA A 340 -8.35 -16.65 5.12
N ALA A 341 -7.43 -16.67 6.10
CA ALA A 341 -6.01 -16.80 5.83
C ALA A 341 -5.32 -17.75 6.82
N SER A 342 -4.34 -18.52 6.35
CA SER A 342 -3.43 -19.28 7.21
C SER A 342 -2.05 -18.66 7.23
N PHE A 343 -1.45 -18.58 8.42
CA PHE A 343 -0.09 -18.10 8.63
C PHE A 343 0.76 -19.25 9.15
N GLU A 344 1.76 -19.66 8.38
CA GLU A 344 2.75 -20.64 8.79
C GLU A 344 4.10 -19.95 9.02
N PRO A 345 4.52 -19.76 10.28
CA PRO A 345 5.80 -19.12 10.59
C PRO A 345 6.98 -19.87 9.97
N LEU A 346 7.80 -19.16 9.19
CA LEU A 346 8.96 -19.72 8.47
C LEU A 346 10.22 -19.82 9.34
N GLY A 347 10.19 -19.26 10.55
CA GLY A 347 11.28 -19.32 11.53
C GLY A 347 12.24 -18.14 11.45
N ILE A 348 13.47 -18.37 11.92
CA ILE A 348 14.56 -17.39 12.04
C ILE A 348 15.80 -18.03 11.40
N SER A 349 16.51 -17.35 10.49
CA SER A 349 17.73 -17.96 9.92
C SER A 349 18.91 -17.95 10.92
N GLN A 350 19.85 -18.89 10.77
CA GLN A 350 21.06 -18.97 11.61
C GLN A 350 22.00 -17.76 11.45
N GLN A 351 21.97 -17.08 10.30
CA GLN A 351 22.78 -15.90 10.01
C GLN A 351 22.20 -14.65 10.70
N GLU A 352 20.87 -14.57 10.82
CA GLU A 352 20.11 -13.51 11.49
C GLU A 352 20.18 -13.57 13.03
N LEU A 353 20.33 -14.78 13.60
CA LEU A 353 20.47 -15.04 15.04
C LEU A 353 21.62 -14.29 15.75
N ARG A 354 22.62 -13.78 15.02
CA ARG A 354 23.84 -13.17 15.60
C ARG A 354 23.90 -11.65 15.51
N ALA A 355 23.08 -11.02 14.66
CA ALA A 355 23.20 -9.59 14.37
C ALA A 355 21.87 -8.84 14.29
N SER A 356 20.80 -9.49 13.82
CA SER A 356 19.48 -8.87 13.61
C SER A 356 18.45 -9.98 13.36
N PRO A 357 17.54 -10.28 14.30
CA PRO A 357 16.47 -11.24 14.06
C PRO A 357 15.41 -10.59 13.15
N GLU A 358 15.74 -10.38 11.87
CA GLU A 358 14.70 -10.17 10.88
C GLU A 358 13.98 -11.50 10.72
N LEU A 359 12.71 -11.55 11.10
CA LEU A 359 11.91 -12.75 10.94
C LEU A 359 11.66 -12.96 9.45
N ILE A 360 11.91 -14.17 8.96
CA ILE A 360 11.63 -14.58 7.57
C ILE A 360 10.15 -14.31 7.23
N GLY A 361 9.28 -14.28 8.26
CA GLY A 361 7.88 -13.97 8.13
C GLY A 361 7.03 -15.21 8.24
N CYS A 362 5.94 -15.26 7.47
CA CYS A 362 5.05 -16.40 7.40
C CYS A 362 4.76 -16.73 5.93
N ARG A 363 4.62 -18.02 5.66
CA ARG A 363 3.88 -18.44 4.48
C ARG A 363 2.41 -18.14 4.72
N ILE A 364 1.85 -17.28 3.88
CA ILE A 364 0.45 -16.88 3.91
C ILE A 364 -0.28 -17.60 2.79
N VAL A 365 -1.42 -18.20 3.11
CA VAL A 365 -2.38 -18.70 2.12
C VAL A 365 -3.73 -18.09 2.44
N GLY A 366 -4.25 -17.26 1.55
CA GLY A 366 -5.39 -16.42 1.80
C GLY A 366 -6.48 -16.49 0.74
N ILE A 367 -7.71 -16.30 1.19
CA ILE A 367 -8.89 -16.00 0.37
C ILE A 367 -9.50 -14.75 0.96
N ALA A 368 -9.52 -13.66 0.20
CA ALA A 368 -10.18 -12.43 0.57
C ALA A 368 -11.42 -12.23 -0.30
N ARG A 369 -12.55 -12.03 0.35
CA ARG A 369 -13.80 -11.60 -0.28
C ARG A 369 -14.06 -10.15 0.09
N LEU A 370 -14.31 -9.32 -0.90
CA LEU A 370 -14.50 -7.88 -0.75
C LEU A 370 -15.87 -7.53 -1.32
N ALA A 371 -16.72 -6.88 -0.53
CA ALA A 371 -17.87 -6.16 -1.05
C ALA A 371 -17.41 -4.77 -1.48
N VAL A 372 -17.57 -4.42 -2.76
CA VAL A 372 -17.08 -3.16 -3.30
C VAL A 372 -18.20 -2.39 -3.99
N ARG A 373 -18.09 -1.06 -3.99
CA ARG A 373 -18.96 -0.13 -4.71
C ARG A 373 -18.14 0.75 -5.64
N VAL A 374 -18.59 0.92 -6.88
CA VAL A 374 -17.95 1.84 -7.83
C VAL A 374 -18.23 3.29 -7.43
N LYS A 375 -17.17 4.09 -7.28
CA LYS A 375 -17.26 5.53 -7.01
C LYS A 375 -17.16 6.32 -8.31
N GLY A 376 -17.99 7.35 -8.45
CA GLY A 376 -17.86 8.34 -9.53
C GLY A 376 -18.24 7.79 -10.92
N PRO A 377 -17.43 8.03 -11.97
CA PRO A 377 -17.76 7.62 -13.34
C PRO A 377 -17.72 6.09 -13.53
N PRO A 378 -18.29 5.56 -14.63
CA PRO A 378 -18.16 4.15 -14.95
C PRO A 378 -16.70 3.72 -15.07
N ILE A 379 -16.40 2.51 -14.60
CA ILE A 379 -15.05 1.95 -14.61
C ILE A 379 -15.02 0.66 -15.41
N ARG A 380 -13.90 0.40 -16.08
CA ARG A 380 -13.59 -0.90 -16.67
C ARG A 380 -12.43 -1.58 -15.97
N THR A 381 -11.52 -0.82 -15.40
CA THR A 381 -10.33 -1.34 -14.73
C THR A 381 -10.15 -0.64 -13.38
N PHE A 382 -9.66 -1.36 -12.39
CA PHE A 382 -9.30 -0.81 -11.09
C PHE A 382 -8.05 -1.52 -10.56
N SER A 383 -7.45 -0.97 -9.51
CA SER A 383 -6.27 -1.58 -8.86
C SER A 383 -6.49 -1.76 -7.37
N LEU A 384 -5.89 -2.80 -6.82
CA LEU A 384 -5.78 -3.09 -5.39
C LEU A 384 -4.29 -3.16 -5.02
N ARG A 385 -3.98 -2.95 -3.74
CA ARG A 385 -2.64 -3.22 -3.20
C ARG A 385 -2.58 -4.63 -2.63
N LEU A 386 -1.54 -5.36 -2.99
CA LEU A 386 -1.19 -6.67 -2.45
C LEU A 386 0.31 -6.86 -2.59
N ALA A 387 0.99 -7.43 -1.59
CA ALA A 387 2.44 -7.64 -1.67
C ALA A 387 2.82 -8.46 -2.90
N GLU A 388 3.94 -8.12 -3.55
CA GLU A 388 4.48 -8.86 -4.70
C GLU A 388 4.91 -10.28 -4.34
N ASP A 389 5.36 -10.49 -3.10
CA ASP A 389 5.67 -11.82 -2.56
C ASP A 389 4.45 -12.76 -2.52
N LEU A 390 3.23 -12.22 -2.62
CA LEU A 390 1.98 -12.99 -2.63
C LEU A 390 1.48 -13.20 -4.06
N THR A 391 1.73 -14.40 -4.58
CA THR A 391 1.24 -14.83 -5.88
C THR A 391 -0.28 -14.94 -5.87
N VAL A 392 -0.94 -14.23 -6.80
CA VAL A 392 -2.39 -14.28 -6.99
C VAL A 392 -2.73 -15.45 -7.91
N SER A 393 -3.51 -16.41 -7.42
CA SER A 393 -3.93 -17.57 -8.21
C SER A 393 -5.27 -17.37 -8.90
N SER A 394 -6.14 -16.50 -8.37
CA SER A 394 -7.41 -16.18 -9.02
C SER A 394 -7.98 -14.86 -8.53
N VAL A 395 -8.63 -14.14 -9.45
CA VAL A 395 -9.56 -13.06 -9.14
C VAL A 395 -10.89 -13.38 -9.80
N SER A 396 -11.99 -13.34 -9.05
CA SER A 396 -13.34 -13.63 -9.57
C SER A 396 -14.38 -12.76 -8.88
N SER A 397 -15.45 -12.42 -9.58
CA SER A 397 -16.63 -11.76 -9.02
C SER A 397 -17.83 -12.70 -9.01
N SER A 398 -18.72 -12.53 -8.03
CA SER A 398 -19.99 -13.26 -7.99
C SER A 398 -20.95 -12.84 -9.09
N GLU A 399 -20.79 -11.63 -9.61
CA GLU A 399 -21.64 -10.97 -10.59
C GLU A 399 -21.07 -11.11 -12.01
N PHE A 400 -19.74 -11.10 -12.14
CA PHE A 400 -19.05 -11.11 -13.44
C PHE A 400 -18.30 -12.41 -13.75
N GLY A 401 -18.24 -13.35 -12.80
CA GLY A 401 -17.44 -14.57 -12.95
C GLY A 401 -15.94 -14.29 -12.85
N PRO A 402 -15.08 -15.14 -13.44
CA PRO A 402 -13.63 -14.93 -13.42
C PRO A 402 -13.21 -13.62 -14.09
N LEU A 403 -12.23 -12.92 -13.52
CA LEU A 403 -11.75 -11.62 -14.00
C LEU A 403 -10.30 -11.70 -14.44
N LEU A 404 -9.94 -10.98 -15.49
CA LEU A 404 -8.55 -10.77 -15.89
C LEU A 404 -7.85 -9.92 -14.83
N PHE A 405 -6.62 -10.27 -14.50
CA PHE A 405 -5.79 -9.47 -13.62
C PHE A 405 -4.32 -9.55 -14.02
N PHE A 406 -3.56 -8.52 -13.69
CA PHE A 406 -2.11 -8.47 -13.88
C PHE A 406 -1.45 -7.69 -12.76
N ARG A 407 -0.14 -7.87 -12.61
CA ARG A 407 0.66 -7.18 -11.60
C ARG A 407 1.56 -6.16 -12.25
N MET A 408 1.74 -5.02 -11.58
CA MET A 408 2.76 -4.04 -11.95
C MET A 408 3.98 -4.27 -11.06
N ASN A 409 5.14 -4.47 -11.67
CA ASN A 409 6.39 -4.73 -10.97
C ASN A 409 6.85 -3.52 -10.14
N GLY A 410 7.32 -3.78 -8.91
CA GLY A 410 7.83 -2.78 -7.99
C GLY A 410 6.78 -1.85 -7.39
N GLN A 411 5.49 -2.17 -7.50
CA GLN A 411 4.38 -1.33 -7.06
C GLN A 411 3.42 -2.01 -6.07
N ASN A 412 3.55 -3.30 -5.76
CA ASN A 412 2.55 -4.02 -4.96
C ASN A 412 1.12 -3.84 -5.50
N SER A 413 0.98 -3.69 -6.83
CA SER A 413 -0.29 -3.37 -7.49
C SER A 413 -0.86 -4.59 -8.19
N LEU A 414 -2.12 -4.90 -7.88
CA LEU A 414 -2.96 -5.89 -8.54
C LEU A 414 -4.03 -5.15 -9.35
N VAL A 415 -3.85 -5.12 -10.67
CA VAL A 415 -4.80 -4.50 -11.60
C VAL A 415 -5.82 -5.54 -12.02
N VAL A 416 -7.10 -5.21 -11.95
CA VAL A 416 -8.23 -6.09 -12.28
C VAL A 416 -9.05 -5.45 -13.39
N ASN A 417 -9.32 -6.21 -14.44
CA ASN A 417 -10.15 -5.79 -15.56
C ASN A 417 -11.55 -6.38 -15.47
N LEU A 418 -12.55 -5.54 -15.71
CA LEU A 418 -13.95 -5.89 -15.74
C LEU A 418 -14.38 -6.18 -17.19
N PRO A 419 -15.26 -7.17 -17.42
CA PRO A 419 -15.65 -7.58 -18.77
C PRO A 419 -16.42 -6.49 -19.53
N ASN A 420 -17.09 -5.58 -18.80
CA ASN A 420 -17.82 -4.44 -19.35
C ASN A 420 -17.60 -3.22 -18.46
N GLU A 421 -17.91 -2.03 -18.97
CA GLU A 421 -17.98 -0.83 -18.13
C GLU A 421 -19.06 -1.01 -17.05
N VAL A 422 -18.66 -0.82 -15.79
CA VAL A 422 -19.52 -0.90 -14.61
C VAL A 422 -19.82 0.52 -14.15
N ALA A 423 -21.10 0.87 -14.08
CA ALA A 423 -21.55 2.21 -13.73
C ALA A 423 -21.23 2.57 -12.27
N GLY A 424 -21.07 3.88 -12.02
CA GLY A 424 -20.97 4.42 -10.67
C GLY A 424 -22.17 4.04 -9.80
N GLY A 425 -21.91 3.69 -8.54
CA GLY A 425 -22.89 3.23 -7.58
C GLY A 425 -23.24 1.75 -7.66
N THR A 426 -22.75 1.00 -8.65
CA THR A 426 -22.91 -0.46 -8.69
C THR A 426 -22.09 -1.11 -7.58
N GLU A 427 -22.71 -2.04 -6.87
CA GLU A 427 -22.06 -2.91 -5.88
C GLU A 427 -21.84 -4.30 -6.47
N PHE A 428 -20.68 -4.89 -6.20
CA PHE A 428 -20.37 -6.27 -6.58
C PHE A 428 -19.38 -6.89 -5.59
N THR A 429 -19.24 -8.20 -5.62
CA THR A 429 -18.36 -8.97 -4.74
C THR A 429 -17.13 -9.42 -5.51
N LEU A 430 -15.95 -9.16 -4.97
CA LEU A 430 -14.67 -9.66 -5.48
C LEU A 430 -14.12 -10.77 -4.57
N THR A 431 -13.62 -11.85 -5.13
CA THR A 431 -12.88 -12.91 -4.42
C THR A 431 -11.48 -13.01 -5.00
N VAL A 432 -10.47 -12.80 -4.16
CA VAL A 432 -9.05 -12.93 -4.52
C VAL A 432 -8.43 -14.08 -3.73
N ARG A 433 -7.77 -15.00 -4.44
CA ARG A 433 -7.00 -16.09 -3.83
C ARG A 433 -5.52 -15.83 -4.03
N TYR A 434 -4.74 -15.95 -2.96
CA TYR A 434 -3.33 -15.61 -2.99
C TYR A 434 -2.54 -16.50 -2.03
N ALA A 435 -1.26 -16.71 -2.34
CA ALA A 435 -0.34 -17.43 -1.48
C ALA A 435 1.10 -16.99 -1.71
N GLY A 436 1.93 -17.03 -0.69
CA GLY A 436 3.34 -16.70 -0.79
C GLY A 436 4.01 -16.57 0.57
N ASP A 437 5.31 -16.30 0.55
CA ASP A 437 6.12 -16.16 1.75
C ASP A 437 6.33 -14.66 1.99
N LEU A 438 5.63 -14.10 2.98
CA LEU A 438 5.65 -12.67 3.24
C LEU A 438 6.46 -12.37 4.50
N ARG A 439 7.41 -11.45 4.36
CA ARG A 439 8.20 -10.95 5.49
C ARG A 439 7.32 -10.24 6.51
N ALA A 440 7.59 -10.48 7.79
CA ALA A 440 6.89 -9.76 8.85
C ALA A 440 7.37 -8.30 8.93
N GLN A 441 6.42 -7.41 9.19
CA GLN A 441 6.70 -5.99 9.34
C GLN A 441 7.44 -5.73 10.65
N THR A 442 8.44 -4.85 10.63
CA THR A 442 8.95 -4.27 11.89
C THR A 442 8.05 -3.12 12.30
N LEU A 443 7.74 -2.96 13.59
CA LEU A 443 6.85 -1.89 14.07
C LEU A 443 7.32 -0.53 13.53
N ASP A 444 8.63 -0.30 13.59
CA ASP A 444 9.45 0.67 12.85
C ASP A 444 8.86 1.24 11.54
N GLU A 445 8.39 0.33 10.69
CA GLU A 445 8.01 0.55 9.29
C GLU A 445 6.60 1.13 9.09
N ASN A 446 5.78 1.23 10.14
CA ASN A 446 4.41 1.77 10.01
C ASN A 446 4.35 3.29 9.93
N TRP A 447 5.38 4.00 10.42
CA TRP A 447 5.39 5.47 10.48
C TRP A 447 6.52 6.11 9.67
N ILE A 448 7.58 5.35 9.38
CA ILE A 448 8.77 5.83 8.68
C ILE A 448 9.16 4.76 7.66
N GLY A 449 9.40 5.15 6.41
CA GLY A 449 9.90 4.26 5.37
C GLY A 449 11.11 3.43 5.86
N THR A 450 10.96 2.12 5.71
CA THR A 450 11.85 0.95 5.82
C THR A 450 13.18 0.93 6.60
N ARG A 451 13.82 2.01 7.10
CA ARG A 451 15.24 1.89 7.51
C ARG A 451 15.82 2.70 8.66
N TYR A 452 15.11 3.52 9.44
CA TYR A 452 15.82 4.62 10.13
C TYR A 452 15.96 4.60 11.66
N LEU A 453 15.40 3.66 12.42
CA LEU A 453 15.54 3.67 13.89
C LEU A 453 16.62 2.68 14.41
N TRP A 454 17.89 2.86 14.01
CA TRP A 454 18.99 1.95 14.39
C TRP A 454 20.01 2.52 15.39
N PHE A 455 19.76 3.69 15.96
CA PHE A 455 20.68 4.27 16.94
C PHE A 455 20.06 4.17 18.34
N ASP A 456 20.51 3.17 19.10
CA ASP A 456 20.60 3.11 20.58
C ASP A 456 20.42 1.68 21.16
N ALA A 457 20.09 0.67 20.35
CA ALA A 457 19.90 -0.72 20.82
C ALA A 457 21.20 -1.54 21.01
N THR A 458 22.39 -0.93 20.88
CA THR A 458 23.71 -1.58 21.09
C THR A 458 23.95 -1.83 22.58
N GLY A 459 23.21 -2.76 23.17
CA GLY A 459 23.25 -2.99 24.61
C GLY A 459 22.19 -3.91 25.18
N LEU A 460 21.26 -4.44 24.38
CA LEU A 460 20.29 -5.45 24.82
C LEU A 460 20.74 -6.85 24.37
N SER A 461 20.43 -7.88 25.17
CA SER A 461 20.81 -9.28 24.88
C SER A 461 19.70 -10.26 25.27
N GLY A 462 19.59 -11.37 24.54
CA GLY A 462 18.58 -12.40 24.77
C GLY A 462 17.84 -12.79 23.50
N LEU A 463 17.08 -13.89 23.56
CA LEU A 463 16.14 -14.28 22.51
C LEU A 463 14.72 -14.05 23.05
N GLY A 464 14.01 -13.09 22.47
CA GLY A 464 12.59 -12.88 22.73
C GLY A 464 11.74 -13.92 22.02
N GLU A 465 10.47 -14.05 22.41
CA GLU A 465 9.51 -14.86 21.66
C GLU A 465 9.31 -14.30 20.25
N PRO A 466 9.22 -15.14 19.20
CA PRO A 466 8.99 -14.66 17.83
C PRO A 466 7.64 -13.93 17.72
N ARG A 467 7.62 -12.82 16.98
CA ARG A 467 6.42 -12.00 16.75
C ARG A 467 6.30 -11.58 15.29
N TYR A 468 5.22 -11.97 14.61
CA TYR A 468 4.99 -11.61 13.22
C TYR A 468 3.82 -10.63 13.15
N ILE A 469 4.08 -9.42 12.68
CA ILE A 469 3.08 -8.35 12.57
C ILE A 469 2.82 -8.11 11.09
N TYR A 470 1.55 -8.16 10.74
CA TYR A 470 1.06 -7.81 9.41
C TYR A 470 0.04 -6.69 9.55
N SER A 471 0.31 -5.57 8.90
CA SER A 471 -0.48 -4.33 9.02
C SER A 471 -0.57 -3.63 7.67
N ASN A 472 -0.89 -2.34 7.67
CA ASN A 472 -1.19 -1.59 6.45
C ASN A 472 -0.10 -1.64 5.37
N HIS A 473 1.18 -1.58 5.76
CA HIS A 473 2.29 -1.53 4.80
C HIS A 473 2.83 -2.91 4.40
N SER A 474 2.37 -3.99 5.05
CA SER A 474 2.78 -5.34 4.64
C SER A 474 1.97 -5.86 3.46
N TYR A 475 0.84 -5.19 3.11
CA TYR A 475 -0.06 -5.58 2.04
C TYR A 475 -0.40 -7.09 2.06
N TRP A 476 -0.65 -7.61 3.27
CA TRP A 476 -0.83 -9.06 3.52
C TRP A 476 -2.18 -9.59 3.01
N TYR A 477 -3.09 -8.67 2.67
CA TYR A 477 -4.38 -8.93 2.05
C TYR A 477 -4.62 -7.89 0.94
N PRO A 478 -5.50 -8.19 -0.04
CA PRO A 478 -5.86 -7.24 -1.08
C PRO A 478 -6.63 -6.07 -0.47
N GLN A 479 -6.08 -4.87 -0.56
CA GLN A 479 -6.69 -3.65 -0.01
C GLN A 479 -6.81 -2.57 -1.08
N GLY A 480 -7.56 -1.50 -0.80
CA GLY A 480 -7.65 -0.34 -1.70
C GLY A 480 -6.27 0.29 -1.97
N ILE A 481 -6.17 1.11 -3.03
CA ILE A 481 -4.95 1.88 -3.34
C ILE A 481 -4.57 2.77 -2.16
N PHE A 482 -5.59 3.33 -1.52
CA PHE A 482 -5.54 4.10 -0.29
C PHE A 482 -6.39 3.42 0.77
N THR A 483 -6.05 3.62 2.04
CA THR A 483 -6.79 3.00 3.16
C THR A 483 -8.15 3.66 3.35
N ASP A 484 -9.23 2.91 3.31
CA ASP A 484 -10.59 3.41 3.58
C ASP A 484 -11.28 2.54 4.64
N TYR A 485 -12.39 3.03 5.17
CA TYR A 485 -13.13 2.40 6.26
C TYR A 485 -14.03 1.28 5.77
N ALA A 486 -13.72 0.05 6.17
CA ALA A 486 -14.53 -1.12 5.87
C ALA A 486 -14.82 -1.95 7.13
N THR A 487 -15.98 -2.62 7.18
CA THR A 487 -16.19 -3.69 8.16
C THR A 487 -15.41 -4.94 7.77
N ALA A 488 -15.21 -5.85 8.71
CA ALA A 488 -14.50 -7.09 8.41
C ALA A 488 -14.88 -8.28 9.27
N THR A 489 -14.83 -9.46 8.65
CA THR A 489 -14.77 -10.77 9.31
C THR A 489 -13.44 -11.42 8.97
N LEU A 490 -12.67 -11.77 10.00
CA LEU A 490 -11.38 -12.44 9.86
C LEU A 490 -11.50 -13.86 10.38
N SER A 491 -11.00 -14.84 9.61
CA SER A 491 -10.82 -16.23 10.03
C SER A 491 -9.38 -16.65 9.80
N LEU A 492 -8.56 -16.55 10.84
CA LEU A 492 -7.11 -16.69 10.77
C LEU A 492 -6.67 -18.00 11.39
N SER A 493 -5.90 -18.79 10.65
CA SER A 493 -5.42 -20.10 11.09
C SER A 493 -3.91 -20.13 11.27
N VAL A 494 -3.45 -20.68 12.39
CA VAL A 494 -2.03 -20.79 12.71
C VAL A 494 -1.70 -22.22 13.16
N PRO A 495 -0.45 -22.67 13.00
CA PRO A 495 -0.02 -23.91 13.57
C PRO A 495 -0.25 -23.95 15.07
N ALA A 496 -0.39 -25.18 15.51
CA ALA A 496 -0.13 -25.60 16.85
C ALA A 496 0.93 -24.77 17.63
N GLY A 497 0.51 -23.96 18.60
CA GLY A 497 1.38 -23.28 19.57
C GLY A 497 1.65 -21.82 19.31
N TRP A 498 0.88 -21.28 18.37
CA TRP A 498 0.82 -19.87 18.07
C TRP A 498 -0.58 -19.36 18.43
N GLY A 499 -0.62 -18.13 18.94
CA GLY A 499 -1.85 -17.38 19.12
C GLY A 499 -1.96 -16.27 18.09
N VAL A 500 -3.18 -15.77 17.92
CA VAL A 500 -3.49 -14.67 17.01
C VAL A 500 -4.21 -13.57 17.80
N VAL A 501 -3.74 -12.34 17.64
CA VAL A 501 -4.48 -11.11 17.99
C VAL A 501 -4.68 -10.34 16.70
N ALA A 502 -5.90 -9.90 16.40
CA ALA A 502 -6.20 -9.23 15.14
C ALA A 502 -7.28 -8.17 15.30
N SER A 503 -7.48 -7.37 14.25
CA SER A 503 -8.56 -6.39 14.18
C SER A 503 -9.95 -7.08 14.28
N GLY A 504 -10.82 -6.50 15.10
CA GLY A 504 -12.16 -7.01 15.37
C GLY A 504 -12.33 -7.64 16.77
N THR A 505 -13.59 -7.82 17.17
CA THR A 505 -13.92 -8.49 18.44
C THR A 505 -13.70 -10.00 18.30
N PRO A 506 -12.92 -10.65 19.19
CA PRO A 506 -12.71 -12.09 19.13
C PRO A 506 -14.00 -12.85 19.45
N LEU A 507 -14.28 -13.93 18.71
CA LEU A 507 -15.41 -14.80 19.01
C LEU A 507 -15.16 -15.61 20.29
N ALA A 508 -16.20 -15.78 21.11
CA ALA A 508 -16.15 -16.62 22.30
C ALA A 508 -15.88 -18.10 22.00
N THR A 509 -16.07 -18.53 20.75
CA THR A 509 -15.75 -19.88 20.26
C THR A 509 -14.27 -20.05 19.88
N ASN A 510 -13.47 -18.99 19.95
CA ASN A 510 -12.04 -19.09 19.66
C ASN A 510 -11.36 -20.03 20.66
N PRO A 511 -10.35 -20.80 20.21
CA PRO A 511 -9.50 -21.52 21.14
C PRO A 511 -8.72 -20.51 22.03
N PRO A 512 -8.22 -20.94 23.20
CA PRO A 512 -7.33 -20.12 24.00
C PRO A 512 -6.14 -19.61 23.18
N VAL A 513 -5.87 -18.31 23.27
CA VAL A 513 -4.76 -17.64 22.55
C VAL A 513 -3.40 -18.15 23.04
N ALA A 514 -3.30 -18.52 24.32
CA ALA A 514 -2.17 -19.20 24.92
C ALA A 514 -2.41 -20.71 25.02
N ARG A 515 -1.36 -21.52 24.88
CA ARG A 515 -1.52 -22.94 24.49
C ARG A 515 -1.38 -23.95 25.64
N PRO A 516 -2.09 -25.10 25.53
CA PRO A 516 -1.55 -26.42 25.88
C PRO A 516 -1.20 -27.23 24.61
N PRO A 517 -0.19 -28.13 24.66
CA PRO A 517 0.42 -28.75 23.49
C PRO A 517 -0.52 -29.69 22.72
N GLY A 518 -0.48 -29.62 21.39
CA GLY A 518 -1.21 -30.50 20.46
C GLY A 518 -0.63 -30.43 19.04
N THR A 519 -1.13 -31.27 18.13
CA THR A 519 -0.64 -31.37 16.74
C THR A 519 -1.54 -30.71 15.70
N THR A 520 -2.69 -30.17 16.09
CA THR A 520 -3.68 -29.59 15.16
C THR A 520 -3.53 -28.08 14.97
N GLN A 521 -3.78 -27.62 13.75
CA GLN A 521 -3.93 -26.20 13.40
C GLN A 521 -5.09 -25.59 14.21
N GLN A 522 -4.91 -24.35 14.66
CA GLN A 522 -5.92 -23.60 15.40
C GLN A 522 -6.49 -22.49 14.51
N ARG A 523 -7.78 -22.16 14.71
CA ARG A 523 -8.48 -21.11 13.96
C ARG A 523 -9.06 -20.10 14.94
N PHE A 524 -8.78 -18.83 14.68
CA PHE A 524 -9.25 -17.68 15.43
C PHE A 524 -10.12 -16.82 14.52
N SER A 525 -11.30 -16.46 15.00
CA SER A 525 -12.24 -15.62 14.26
C SER A 525 -12.46 -14.30 14.98
N PHE A 526 -12.50 -13.21 14.21
CA PHE A 526 -12.68 -11.84 14.69
C PHE A 526 -13.73 -11.13 13.84
N ILE A 527 -14.56 -10.29 14.46
CA ILE A 527 -15.59 -9.50 13.77
C ILE A 527 -15.41 -8.02 14.09
N ALA A 528 -15.05 -7.24 13.08
CA ALA A 528 -15.02 -5.79 13.10
C ALA A 528 -16.37 -5.24 12.60
N VAL A 529 -17.32 -5.12 13.54
CA VAL A 529 -18.66 -4.54 13.27
C VAL A 529 -18.62 -3.03 13.08
N GLN A 530 -17.58 -2.36 13.60
CA GLN A 530 -17.28 -0.98 13.29
C GLN A 530 -16.23 -0.94 12.20
N PRO A 531 -16.30 0.03 11.29
CA PRO A 531 -15.32 0.15 10.23
C PRO A 531 -13.89 0.33 10.79
N ALA A 532 -12.95 -0.38 10.19
CA ALA A 532 -11.53 -0.21 10.41
C ALA A 532 -10.89 0.35 9.14
N ARG A 533 -9.96 1.30 9.29
CA ARG A 533 -9.25 1.91 8.15
C ARG A 533 -8.29 0.92 7.46
N TYR A 534 -7.76 -0.03 8.23
CA TYR A 534 -6.93 -1.13 7.75
C TYR A 534 -7.01 -2.30 8.75
N LEU A 535 -6.70 -3.51 8.28
CA LEU A 535 -6.77 -4.74 9.06
C LEU A 535 -5.37 -5.22 9.42
N SER A 536 -5.20 -5.62 10.68
CA SER A 536 -3.91 -6.08 11.18
C SER A 536 -4.02 -7.40 11.94
N ALA A 537 -2.93 -8.16 11.94
CA ALA A 537 -2.78 -9.39 12.72
C ALA A 537 -1.38 -9.48 13.33
N LEU A 538 -1.34 -9.92 14.59
CA LEU A 538 -0.15 -10.31 15.34
C LEU A 538 -0.20 -11.82 15.57
N ILE A 539 0.83 -12.50 15.10
CA ILE A 539 1.06 -13.93 15.33
C ILE A 539 2.25 -14.05 16.27
N SER A 540 2.06 -14.65 17.44
CA SER A 540 3.13 -14.84 18.41
C SER A 540 2.85 -16.02 19.34
N ARG A 541 3.78 -16.29 20.26
CA ARG A 541 3.64 -17.28 21.31
C ARG A 541 3.27 -16.56 22.60
N PHE A 542 2.02 -16.76 23.03
CA PHE A 542 1.50 -16.16 24.25
C PHE A 542 1.46 -17.20 25.38
N GLU A 543 1.69 -16.73 26.60
CA GLU A 543 1.59 -17.56 27.81
C GLU A 543 0.22 -17.49 28.45
N THR A 544 -0.13 -18.59 29.13
CA THR A 544 -1.45 -18.71 29.77
C THR A 544 -1.45 -17.90 31.07
N HIS A 545 -2.42 -16.99 31.20
CA HIS A 545 -2.68 -16.26 32.43
C HIS A 545 -4.18 -16.38 32.77
N ALA A 546 -4.56 -16.17 34.03
CA ALA A 546 -5.97 -16.02 34.38
C ALA A 546 -6.53 -14.83 33.58
N GLU A 547 -7.74 -14.90 33.02
CA GLU A 547 -8.29 -13.78 32.25
C GLU A 547 -9.13 -12.84 33.15
N PRO A 548 -8.59 -11.72 33.69
CA PRO A 548 -9.41 -10.65 34.22
C PRO A 548 -9.75 -9.68 33.09
N ALA A 549 -10.61 -10.09 32.15
CA ALA A 549 -11.19 -9.13 31.21
C ALA A 549 -11.86 -8.02 32.03
N ARG A 550 -11.46 -6.77 31.81
CA ARG A 550 -12.04 -5.62 32.52
C ARG A 550 -13.02 -4.89 31.63
N ARG A 551 -14.07 -4.36 32.25
CA ARG A 551 -15.08 -3.55 31.57
C ARG A 551 -14.90 -2.10 31.97
N VAL A 552 -14.81 -1.23 30.98
CA VAL A 552 -15.01 0.21 31.13
C VAL A 552 -16.47 0.48 30.83
N GLN A 553 -17.10 1.34 31.64
CA GLN A 553 -18.46 1.83 31.43
C GLN A 553 -18.42 3.35 31.50
N LEU A 554 -18.92 4.02 30.46
CA LEU A 554 -19.19 5.45 30.46
C LEU A 554 -20.35 5.76 31.40
N SER A 555 -20.22 6.84 32.16
CA SER A 555 -21.30 7.33 33.03
C SER A 555 -22.50 7.78 32.19
N ASP A 556 -23.71 7.50 32.66
CA ASP A 556 -24.98 7.83 31.98
C ASP A 556 -25.10 9.32 31.60
N ASP A 557 -24.49 10.24 32.37
CA ASP A 557 -24.51 11.68 32.11
C ASP A 557 -23.63 12.12 30.92
N LEU A 558 -22.66 11.30 30.54
CA LEU A 558 -21.74 11.52 29.42
C LEU A 558 -22.05 10.63 28.22
N ALA A 559 -22.74 9.51 28.44
CA ALA A 559 -23.22 8.63 27.39
C ALA A 559 -24.31 9.37 26.60
N ARG A 560 -24.00 9.74 25.35
CA ARG A 560 -25.06 10.15 24.42
C ARG A 560 -25.98 8.95 24.22
N ALA A 561 -27.30 9.18 24.30
CA ALA A 561 -28.27 8.16 23.92
C ALA A 561 -27.90 7.58 22.55
N SER A 562 -28.03 6.27 22.37
CA SER A 562 -27.80 5.57 21.11
C SER A 562 -28.77 6.10 20.03
N GLU A 563 -28.48 7.27 19.48
CA GLU A 563 -29.18 7.86 18.35
C GLU A 563 -28.52 7.28 17.10
N HIS A 564 -29.22 6.35 16.43
CA HIS A 564 -28.86 5.95 15.08
C HIS A 564 -28.80 7.20 14.20
N ARG A 565 -27.61 7.54 13.70
CA ARG A 565 -27.43 8.55 12.67
C ARG A 565 -26.83 7.91 11.42
N THR A 566 -27.13 8.53 10.27
CA THR A 566 -26.82 8.07 8.91
C THR A 566 -25.37 7.60 8.79
N GLY A 567 -25.17 6.31 8.48
CA GLY A 567 -23.84 5.69 8.32
C GLY A 567 -23.64 4.35 9.02
N GLY A 568 -24.60 3.87 9.82
CA GLY A 568 -24.58 2.50 10.38
C GLY A 568 -23.63 2.26 11.57
N SER A 569 -22.73 3.20 11.89
CA SER A 569 -21.83 3.08 13.04
C SER A 569 -22.54 3.30 14.38
N VAL A 570 -22.18 2.50 15.39
CA VAL A 570 -22.82 2.52 16.73
C VAL A 570 -21.99 3.35 17.73
N TYR A 571 -22.63 4.04 18.67
CA TYR A 571 -21.95 4.62 19.83
C TYR A 571 -21.89 3.59 20.96
N TYR A 572 -20.72 3.37 21.54
CA TYR A 572 -20.58 2.45 22.67
C TYR A 572 -20.38 3.22 23.97
N ASP A 573 -21.07 2.74 25.00
CA ASP A 573 -20.88 3.15 26.39
C ASP A 573 -19.99 2.18 27.17
N THR A 574 -19.68 1.02 26.57
CA THR A 574 -18.93 -0.06 27.21
C THR A 574 -17.75 -0.48 26.34
N LEU A 575 -16.59 -0.67 26.97
CA LEU A 575 -15.42 -1.32 26.36
C LEU A 575 -15.02 -2.55 27.18
N VAL A 576 -14.79 -3.68 26.49
CA VAL A 576 -14.14 -4.86 27.09
C VAL A 576 -12.65 -4.83 26.76
N VAL A 577 -11.81 -4.80 27.79
CA VAL A 577 -10.34 -4.82 27.66
C VAL A 577 -9.80 -6.21 27.99
N ASN A 578 -9.09 -6.79 27.03
CA ASN A 578 -8.34 -8.04 27.17
C ASN A 578 -6.84 -7.77 27.05
N ALA A 579 -6.00 -8.68 27.54
CA ALA A 579 -4.58 -8.62 27.29
C ALA A 579 -3.93 -10.00 27.14
N HIS A 580 -2.89 -10.05 26.32
CA HIS A 580 -2.05 -11.21 26.13
C HIS A 580 -0.58 -10.81 26.24
N ALA A 581 0.26 -11.74 26.66
CA ALA A 581 1.66 -11.47 26.94
C ALA A 581 2.55 -12.65 26.52
N SER A 582 3.78 -12.32 26.18
CA SER A 582 4.87 -13.30 26.10
C SER A 582 5.14 -13.92 27.48
N ALA A 583 5.94 -14.99 27.52
CA ALA A 583 6.39 -15.58 28.79
C ALA A 583 7.14 -14.60 29.68
N ARG A 584 7.84 -13.62 29.10
CA ARG A 584 8.63 -12.63 29.84
C ARG A 584 7.78 -11.55 30.50
N SER A 585 6.63 -11.22 29.89
CA SER A 585 5.76 -10.13 30.32
C SER A 585 4.44 -10.61 30.95
N VAL A 586 4.28 -11.91 31.18
CA VAL A 586 3.02 -12.49 31.68
C VAL A 586 2.62 -11.96 33.07
N GLU A 587 3.60 -11.65 33.93
CA GLU A 587 3.37 -11.07 35.26
C GLU A 587 2.85 -9.63 35.21
N GLU A 588 3.03 -8.92 34.09
CA GLU A 588 2.60 -7.53 33.92
C GLU A 588 1.15 -7.40 33.42
N VAL A 589 0.53 -8.51 32.97
CA VAL A 589 -0.79 -8.52 32.33
C VAL A 589 -1.86 -7.81 33.16
N GLU A 590 -1.97 -8.10 34.46
CA GLU A 590 -2.99 -7.48 35.31
C GLU A 590 -2.80 -5.97 35.44
N THR A 591 -1.54 -5.52 35.51
CA THR A 591 -1.18 -4.10 35.58
C THR A 591 -1.50 -3.40 34.26
N VAL A 592 -1.14 -4.00 33.13
CA VAL A 592 -1.42 -3.47 31.79
C VAL A 592 -2.92 -3.35 31.56
N VAL A 593 -3.71 -4.37 31.90
CA VAL A 593 -5.18 -4.31 31.79
C VAL A 593 -5.77 -3.22 32.67
N ALA A 594 -5.31 -3.11 33.93
CA ALA A 594 -5.78 -2.08 34.85
C ALA A 594 -5.49 -0.66 34.35
N GLN A 595 -4.26 -0.40 33.90
CA GLN A 595 -3.85 0.89 33.34
C GLN A 595 -4.62 1.21 32.06
N THR A 596 -4.72 0.25 31.14
CA THR A 596 -5.48 0.39 29.89
C THR A 596 -6.94 0.75 30.16
N THR A 597 -7.57 0.10 31.14
CA THR A 597 -8.95 0.38 31.55
C THR A 597 -9.10 1.82 32.06
N ASP A 598 -8.17 2.30 32.90
CA ASP A 598 -8.21 3.66 33.44
C ASP A 598 -7.94 4.73 32.37
N ILE A 599 -6.98 4.49 31.47
CA ILE A 599 -6.69 5.34 30.31
C ILE A 599 -7.93 5.45 29.40
N ALA A 600 -8.48 4.31 28.99
CA ALA A 600 -9.65 4.27 28.10
C ALA A 600 -10.86 4.96 28.76
N SER A 601 -11.06 4.78 30.07
CA SER A 601 -12.12 5.49 30.83
C SER A 601 -11.93 7.00 30.78
N PHE A 602 -10.71 7.49 30.94
CA PHE A 602 -10.41 8.92 30.86
C PHE A 602 -10.69 9.49 29.47
N TYR A 603 -10.20 8.84 28.41
CA TYR A 603 -10.41 9.30 27.03
C TYR A 603 -11.87 9.23 26.60
N ALA A 604 -12.56 8.16 26.96
CA ALA A 604 -13.99 8.04 26.74
C ALA A 604 -14.75 9.17 27.45
N GLY A 605 -14.34 9.57 28.67
CA GLY A 605 -14.93 10.72 29.38
C GLY A 605 -14.67 12.07 28.70
N LEU A 606 -13.48 12.26 28.10
CA LEU A 606 -13.18 13.46 27.32
C LEU A 606 -14.05 13.55 26.07
N LEU A 607 -14.27 12.46 25.37
CA LEU A 607 -14.93 12.46 24.05
C LEU A 607 -16.42 12.12 24.09
N GLY A 608 -16.91 11.48 25.16
CA GLY A 608 -18.30 11.04 25.30
C GLY A 608 -18.65 9.85 24.40
N ASP A 609 -17.66 9.03 24.01
CA ASP A 609 -17.85 7.84 23.18
C ASP A 609 -16.68 6.86 23.32
N ILE A 610 -16.96 5.59 23.07
CA ILE A 610 -16.01 4.52 22.85
C ILE A 610 -16.16 4.04 21.40
N PRO A 611 -15.13 4.13 20.53
CA PRO A 611 -15.26 3.81 19.12
C PRO A 611 -15.47 2.32 18.87
N TYR A 612 -14.82 1.47 19.66
CA TYR A 612 -14.80 0.01 19.48
C TYR A 612 -15.28 -0.71 20.75
N PRO A 613 -16.10 -1.77 20.63
CA PRO A 613 -16.72 -2.45 21.78
C PRO A 613 -15.74 -3.31 22.58
N SER A 614 -14.60 -3.66 21.98
CA SER A 614 -13.55 -4.43 22.62
C SER A 614 -12.18 -3.94 22.18
N MET A 615 -11.18 -4.15 23.04
CA MET A 615 -9.79 -3.91 22.73
C MET A 615 -8.90 -4.96 23.38
N THR A 616 -7.90 -5.45 22.64
CA THR A 616 -6.88 -6.37 23.15
C THR A 616 -5.53 -5.66 23.26
N VAL A 617 -4.81 -5.79 24.37
CA VAL A 617 -3.43 -5.31 24.50
C VAL A 617 -2.46 -6.48 24.53
N ALA A 618 -1.59 -6.59 23.52
CA ALA A 618 -0.60 -7.64 23.40
C ALA A 618 0.79 -7.11 23.76
N THR A 619 1.41 -7.63 24.83
CA THR A 619 2.80 -7.31 25.19
C THR A 619 3.75 -8.32 24.57
N THR A 620 4.67 -7.86 23.72
CA THR A 620 5.61 -8.71 22.97
C THR A 620 7.05 -8.27 23.15
N ASP A 621 7.97 -9.21 23.13
CA ASP A 621 9.40 -8.93 23.28
C ASP A 621 9.93 -8.08 22.12
N SER A 622 10.74 -7.06 22.44
CA SER A 622 11.41 -6.23 21.42
C SER A 622 12.72 -5.64 21.91
N VAL A 623 13.57 -5.22 20.96
CA VAL A 623 14.81 -4.48 21.22
C VAL A 623 14.62 -2.96 21.30
N LEU A 624 13.43 -2.46 20.93
CA LEU A 624 13.09 -1.04 20.98
C LEU A 624 11.82 -0.82 21.82
N PRO A 625 11.70 0.29 22.57
CA PRO A 625 10.45 0.72 23.20
C PRO A 625 9.40 1.11 22.15
N GLY A 626 8.16 1.31 22.58
CA GLY A 626 7.06 1.78 21.73
C GLY A 626 5.94 0.75 21.57
N GLY A 627 5.11 0.96 20.55
CA GLY A 627 3.97 0.10 20.27
C GLY A 627 3.41 0.30 18.87
N HIS A 628 2.30 -0.37 18.59
CA HIS A 628 1.45 -0.17 17.41
C HIS A 628 0.00 -0.38 17.79
N SER A 629 -0.89 0.50 17.35
CA SER A 629 -2.29 0.47 17.76
C SER A 629 -3.26 0.43 16.57
N PRO A 630 -3.39 -0.73 15.88
CA PRO A 630 -4.48 -0.96 14.93
C PRO A 630 -5.86 -0.85 15.59
N ALA A 631 -6.91 -0.73 14.79
CA ALA A 631 -8.28 -0.82 15.31
C ALA A 631 -8.47 -2.15 16.06
N TYR A 632 -9.10 -2.07 17.25
CA TYR A 632 -9.42 -3.17 18.18
C TYR A 632 -8.24 -3.77 18.97
N PHE A 633 -6.99 -3.42 18.72
CA PHE A 633 -5.90 -3.92 19.56
C PHE A 633 -4.66 -3.03 19.54
N ALA A 634 -3.86 -3.12 20.60
CA ALA A 634 -2.56 -2.48 20.69
C ALA A 634 -1.47 -3.51 20.96
N VAL A 635 -0.32 -3.36 20.31
CA VAL A 635 0.90 -4.11 20.58
C VAL A 635 1.84 -3.21 21.37
N MET A 636 2.30 -3.65 22.53
CA MET A 636 3.28 -2.97 23.35
C MET A 636 4.60 -3.73 23.33
N ASN A 637 5.71 -3.01 23.17
CA ASN A 637 7.03 -3.59 23.26
C ASN A 637 7.45 -3.77 24.72
N HIS A 638 7.78 -4.99 25.10
CA HIS A 638 8.48 -5.31 26.33
C HIS A 638 9.97 -5.49 26.00
N GLU A 639 10.81 -4.58 26.51
CA GLU A 639 12.22 -4.51 26.14
C GLU A 639 12.99 -5.81 26.52
N LEU A 640 13.93 -6.23 25.66
CA LEU A 640 14.91 -7.26 26.00
C LEU A 640 15.80 -6.77 27.17
N PRO A 641 16.35 -7.66 28.01
CA PRO A 641 17.18 -7.23 29.12
C PRO A 641 18.51 -6.64 28.61
N PRO A 642 19.07 -5.63 29.31
CA PRO A 642 20.37 -5.09 28.95
C PRO A 642 21.46 -6.15 29.12
N THR A 643 22.42 -6.14 28.20
CA THR A 643 23.67 -6.88 28.26
C THR A 643 24.36 -6.56 29.60
N PRO A 644 24.82 -7.58 30.36
CA PRO A 644 25.50 -7.34 31.63
C PRO A 644 26.64 -6.33 31.50
N GLY A 645 26.59 -5.25 32.28
CA GLY A 645 27.59 -4.18 32.27
C GLY A 645 27.33 -3.04 31.29
N VAL A 646 26.26 -3.09 30.48
CA VAL A 646 25.83 -2.00 29.59
C VAL A 646 24.61 -1.29 30.19
N ILE A 647 24.65 0.04 30.23
CA ILE A 647 23.50 0.86 30.60
C ILE A 647 22.83 1.33 29.30
N VAL A 648 21.59 0.89 29.07
CA VAL A 648 20.75 1.39 27.97
C VAL A 648 19.90 2.54 28.48
N SER A 649 19.85 3.66 27.74
CA SER A 649 19.07 4.83 28.12
C SER A 649 18.41 5.46 26.91
N TRP A 650 17.09 5.55 26.94
CA TRP A 650 16.26 6.19 25.91
C TRP A 650 16.09 7.70 26.10
N LYS A 651 16.89 8.34 26.98
CA LYS A 651 16.77 9.77 27.28
C LYS A 651 17.02 10.69 26.08
N THR A 652 17.65 10.15 25.03
CA THR A 652 17.97 10.80 23.76
C THR A 652 16.83 10.71 22.74
N ASP A 653 15.78 9.95 23.03
CA ASP A 653 14.59 9.81 22.19
C ASP A 653 13.59 10.95 22.47
N PRO A 654 13.16 11.74 21.46
CA PRO A 654 12.25 12.88 21.65
C PRO A 654 10.91 12.56 22.30
N VAL A 655 10.45 11.30 22.21
CA VAL A 655 9.14 10.86 22.72
C VAL A 655 9.26 9.99 23.97
N SER A 656 10.45 9.89 24.57
CA SER A 656 10.68 9.11 25.79
C SER A 656 10.63 9.97 27.05
N PHE A 657 9.46 9.96 27.71
CA PHE A 657 9.23 10.71 28.94
C PHE A 657 9.56 9.88 30.17
N SER A 658 10.84 9.76 30.51
CA SER A 658 11.31 8.95 31.67
C SER A 658 10.68 9.31 33.03
N GLY A 659 10.13 10.52 33.17
CA GLY A 659 9.37 10.94 34.37
C GLY A 659 7.95 10.35 34.46
N TYR A 660 7.46 9.70 33.39
CA TYR A 660 6.12 9.14 33.31
C TYR A 660 6.08 7.88 32.41
N PRO A 661 6.42 6.68 32.95
CA PRO A 661 6.54 5.45 32.17
C PRO A 661 5.28 5.00 31.41
N SER A 662 4.09 5.35 31.91
CA SER A 662 2.81 5.00 31.27
C SER A 662 2.51 5.82 30.01
N PHE A 663 3.39 6.76 29.62
CA PHE A 663 3.16 7.65 28.48
C PHE A 663 2.93 6.87 27.16
N PHE A 664 3.76 5.88 26.86
CA PHE A 664 3.62 5.08 25.64
C PHE A 664 2.31 4.32 25.60
N LEU A 665 1.94 3.64 26.68
CA LEU A 665 0.64 2.94 26.75
C LEU A 665 -0.51 3.93 26.55
N ALA A 666 -0.46 5.09 27.21
CA ALA A 666 -1.47 6.13 27.06
C ALA A 666 -1.59 6.65 25.62
N HIS A 667 -0.46 6.79 24.92
CA HIS A 667 -0.40 7.18 23.51
C HIS A 667 -1.01 6.11 22.60
N GLU A 668 -0.62 4.84 22.76
CA GLU A 668 -1.16 3.73 21.95
C GLU A 668 -2.67 3.57 22.16
N ILE A 669 -3.18 3.69 23.38
CA ILE A 669 -4.63 3.61 23.60
C ILE A 669 -5.37 4.80 22.97
N ALA A 670 -4.77 6.00 22.94
CA ALA A 670 -5.38 7.17 22.32
C ALA A 670 -5.60 6.97 20.81
N HIS A 671 -4.77 6.15 20.15
CA HIS A 671 -4.92 5.88 18.73
C HIS A 671 -6.24 5.20 18.35
N GLN A 672 -6.90 4.51 19.29
CA GLN A 672 -8.23 3.95 19.03
C GLN A 672 -9.25 5.04 18.65
N TRP A 673 -9.09 6.27 19.16
CA TRP A 673 -9.84 7.44 18.71
C TRP A 673 -9.13 8.16 17.56
N TRP A 674 -7.82 8.39 17.66
CA TRP A 674 -7.04 9.19 16.72
C TRP A 674 -6.14 8.35 15.81
N GLY A 675 -6.47 8.26 14.52
CA GLY A 675 -5.80 7.42 13.53
C GLY A 675 -6.58 6.14 13.19
N GLN A 676 -7.33 5.60 14.15
CA GLN A 676 -8.28 4.50 13.92
C GLN A 676 -9.70 5.01 13.73
N ALA A 677 -10.37 5.56 14.75
CA ALA A 677 -11.74 6.07 14.57
C ALA A 677 -11.79 7.34 13.72
N VAL A 678 -10.82 8.26 13.85
CA VAL A 678 -10.68 9.43 12.98
C VAL A 678 -9.37 9.30 12.20
N GLY A 679 -9.46 9.03 10.91
CA GLY A 679 -8.31 8.86 10.03
C GLY A 679 -7.82 10.19 9.46
N TRP A 680 -6.81 10.13 8.61
CA TRP A 680 -6.24 11.30 7.94
C TRP A 680 -6.53 11.26 6.43
N LYS A 681 -6.82 12.43 5.82
CA LYS A 681 -7.15 12.55 4.39
C LYS A 681 -6.02 12.15 3.45
N ASN A 682 -4.80 12.52 3.81
CA ASN A 682 -3.56 12.24 3.10
C ASN A 682 -2.40 12.24 4.11
N TYR A 683 -1.17 11.89 3.68
CA TYR A 683 -0.04 11.80 4.62
C TYR A 683 0.32 13.14 5.29
N HIS A 684 -0.01 14.30 4.70
CA HIS A 684 0.22 15.59 5.33
C HIS A 684 -0.58 15.78 6.61
N GLU A 685 -1.71 15.08 6.72
CA GLU A 685 -2.63 15.15 7.85
C GLU A 685 -2.33 14.11 8.93
N GLN A 686 -1.28 13.29 8.75
CA GLN A 686 -0.90 12.24 9.72
C GLN A 686 -0.55 12.82 11.10
N TRP A 687 -0.06 14.06 11.16
CA TRP A 687 0.22 14.75 12.43
C TRP A 687 -1.02 14.87 13.32
N LEU A 688 -2.24 14.85 12.76
CA LEU A 688 -3.46 14.86 13.55
C LEU A 688 -3.54 13.62 14.44
N SER A 689 -3.24 12.43 13.88
CA SER A 689 -3.22 11.17 14.63
C SER A 689 -2.18 11.21 15.74
N GLU A 690 -0.92 11.44 15.36
CA GLU A 690 0.21 11.41 16.31
C GLU A 690 0.11 12.53 17.35
N GLY A 691 -0.12 13.77 16.91
CA GLY A 691 -0.24 14.94 17.77
C GLY A 691 -1.39 14.85 18.76
N LEU A 692 -2.58 14.39 18.33
CA LEU A 692 -3.72 14.20 19.24
C LEU A 692 -3.45 13.06 20.23
N SER A 693 -2.95 11.90 19.78
CA SER A 693 -2.61 10.79 20.67
C SER A 693 -1.54 11.17 21.70
N HIS A 694 -0.52 11.92 21.26
CA HIS A 694 0.57 12.38 22.10
C HIS A 694 0.12 13.44 23.12
N TYR A 695 -0.78 14.33 22.71
CA TYR A 695 -1.38 15.30 23.63
C TYR A 695 -2.33 14.63 24.65
N PHE A 696 -3.10 13.63 24.23
CA PHE A 696 -3.96 12.83 25.13
C PHE A 696 -3.14 12.12 26.20
N ALA A 697 -1.99 11.54 25.83
CA ALA A 697 -1.06 10.96 26.80
C ALA A 697 -0.54 11.99 27.80
N ALA A 698 -0.24 13.22 27.36
CA ALA A 698 0.15 14.31 28.25
C ALA A 698 -0.99 14.74 29.20
N LEU A 699 -2.24 14.83 28.71
CA LEU A 699 -3.42 15.10 29.56
C LEU A 699 -3.66 13.99 30.59
N TYR A 700 -3.40 12.73 30.22
CA TYR A 700 -3.48 11.61 31.17
C TYR A 700 -2.38 11.68 32.24
N ALA A 701 -1.17 12.10 31.86
CA ALA A 701 -0.10 12.39 32.81
C ALA A 701 -0.47 13.53 33.77
N GLU A 702 -1.11 14.59 33.28
CA GLU A 702 -1.65 15.68 34.11
C GLU A 702 -2.64 15.14 35.15
N ARG A 703 -3.59 14.30 34.73
CA ARG A 703 -4.61 13.68 35.62
C ARG A 703 -3.98 12.82 36.71
N THR A 704 -2.99 12.00 36.38
CA THR A 704 -2.51 10.93 37.28
C THR A 704 -1.24 11.29 38.07
N ALA A 705 -0.40 12.17 37.53
CA ALA A 705 0.87 12.59 38.14
C ALA A 705 0.93 14.10 38.45
N GLY A 706 -0.08 14.87 38.04
CA GLY A 706 -0.26 16.27 38.41
C GLY A 706 0.44 17.27 37.47
N PRO A 707 0.22 18.58 37.72
CA PRO A 707 0.59 19.65 36.78
C PRO A 707 2.11 19.81 36.59
N LYS A 708 2.91 19.39 37.58
CA LYS A 708 4.38 19.45 37.45
C LYS A 708 4.88 18.49 36.38
N VAL A 709 4.45 17.22 36.43
CA VAL A 709 4.86 16.21 35.43
C VAL A 709 4.37 16.62 34.04
N PHE A 710 3.16 17.15 33.94
CA PHE A 710 2.64 17.72 32.70
C PHE A 710 3.51 18.86 32.16
N ALA A 711 3.90 19.81 33.01
CA ALA A 711 4.78 20.91 32.60
C ALA A 711 6.16 20.42 32.14
N ASP A 712 6.77 19.45 32.85
CA ASP A 712 8.05 18.86 32.48
C ASP A 712 7.97 18.15 31.10
N ILE A 713 6.87 17.45 30.82
CA ILE A 713 6.58 16.82 29.53
C ILE A 713 6.48 17.88 28.42
N LEU A 714 5.66 18.93 28.63
CA LEU A 714 5.47 20.00 27.63
C LEU A 714 6.77 20.78 27.36
N GLU A 715 7.58 21.01 28.38
CA GLU A 715 8.90 21.64 28.23
C GLU A 715 9.81 20.79 27.35
N GLN A 716 9.88 19.47 27.58
CA GLN A 716 10.64 18.56 26.73
C GLN A 716 10.13 18.56 25.29
N MET A 717 8.81 18.49 25.09
CA MET A 717 8.19 18.55 23.75
C MET A 717 8.60 19.83 23.01
N ARG A 718 8.45 21.00 23.67
CA ARG A 718 8.85 22.31 23.13
C ARG A 718 10.32 22.33 22.75
N ASP A 719 11.20 21.87 23.63
CA ASP A 719 12.64 21.97 23.43
C ASP A 719 13.14 21.09 22.28
N TRP A 720 12.53 19.90 22.07
CA TRP A 720 12.78 19.09 20.88
C TRP A 720 12.21 19.74 19.61
N ALA A 721 10.96 20.21 19.65
CA ALA A 721 10.32 20.85 18.51
C ALA A 721 11.09 22.09 18.02
N MET A 722 11.55 22.94 18.95
CA MET A 722 12.31 24.15 18.62
C MET A 722 13.69 23.85 18.04
N ARG A 723 14.35 22.77 18.49
CA ARG A 723 15.65 22.33 17.95
C ARG A 723 15.56 21.93 16.48
N HIS A 724 14.45 21.32 16.07
CA HIS A 724 14.27 20.79 14.71
C HIS A 724 13.30 21.60 13.84
N SER A 725 12.81 22.76 14.29
CA SER A 725 11.78 23.50 13.53
C SER A 725 12.24 24.02 12.17
N ARG A 726 13.55 24.00 11.86
CA ARG A 726 14.11 24.39 10.55
C ARG A 726 13.99 23.28 9.50
N GLU A 727 13.71 22.06 9.92
CA GLU A 727 13.58 20.87 9.07
C GLU A 727 12.27 20.87 8.27
N GLY A 728 11.29 21.65 8.72
CA GLY A 728 10.04 21.89 8.01
C GLY A 728 8.81 22.03 8.89
N PRO A 729 7.66 22.31 8.27
CA PRO A 729 6.36 22.33 8.94
C PRO A 729 5.84 20.92 9.23
N VAL A 730 4.95 20.78 10.23
CA VAL A 730 4.42 19.48 10.68
C VAL A 730 3.70 18.70 9.58
N TYR A 731 3.14 19.40 8.58
CA TYR A 731 2.40 18.77 7.49
C TYR A 731 3.32 18.05 6.48
N LEU A 732 4.65 18.18 6.55
CA LEU A 732 5.52 17.32 5.74
C LEU A 732 5.51 15.85 6.23
N GLY A 733 4.97 15.58 7.42
CA GLY A 733 4.74 14.22 7.90
C GLY A 733 6.02 13.39 7.92
N TYR A 734 5.96 12.16 7.39
CA TYR A 734 7.09 11.23 7.35
C TYR A 734 8.30 11.77 6.55
N ARG A 735 8.13 12.83 5.76
CA ARG A 735 9.22 13.48 5.02
C ARG A 735 10.15 14.32 5.90
N LEU A 736 9.86 14.47 7.19
CA LEU A 736 10.70 15.23 8.11
C LEU A 736 11.90 14.39 8.61
N GLY A 737 13.12 14.82 8.23
CA GLY A 737 14.39 14.26 8.73
C GLY A 737 14.94 13.04 7.98
N HIS A 738 14.22 12.47 7.01
CA HIS A 738 14.73 11.30 6.28
C HIS A 738 15.87 11.62 5.31
N LEU A 739 16.02 12.88 4.88
CA LEU A 739 17.12 13.32 4.01
C LEU A 739 18.46 13.19 4.71
N ASP A 740 18.55 13.69 5.94
CA ASP A 740 19.74 13.59 6.79
C ASP A 740 19.84 12.24 7.54
N GLY A 741 18.85 11.37 7.37
CA GLY A 741 18.76 10.10 8.10
C GLY A 741 18.59 10.28 9.61
N GLU A 742 17.93 11.36 10.03
CA GLU A 742 17.69 11.69 11.45
C GLU A 742 16.20 11.44 11.81
N PRO A 743 15.83 10.20 12.20
CA PRO A 743 14.44 9.84 12.49
C PRO A 743 13.84 10.61 13.68
N ARG A 744 14.68 11.19 14.56
CA ARG A 744 14.21 11.97 15.72
C ARG A 744 13.54 13.26 15.29
N VAL A 745 13.85 13.79 14.11
CA VAL A 745 13.20 15.00 13.56
C VAL A 745 11.70 14.76 13.36
N PHE A 746 11.32 13.64 12.74
CA PHE A 746 9.91 13.24 12.59
C PHE A 746 9.20 13.21 13.94
N ARG A 747 9.80 12.54 14.93
CA ARG A 747 9.25 12.46 16.29
C ARG A 747 9.14 13.83 16.95
N ALA A 748 10.16 14.67 16.83
CA ALA A 748 10.16 16.03 17.39
C ALA A 748 9.12 16.97 16.75
N LEU A 749 8.78 16.78 15.48
CA LEU A 749 7.86 17.66 14.77
C LEU A 749 6.44 17.08 14.71
N VAL A 750 6.26 15.86 14.24
CA VAL A 750 4.92 15.28 14.06
C VAL A 750 4.26 14.98 15.41
N TYR A 751 5.01 14.49 16.40
CA TYR A 751 4.48 14.19 17.73
C TYR A 751 4.54 15.41 18.64
N ASN A 752 5.75 15.89 18.94
CA ASN A 752 5.94 16.93 19.97
C ASN A 752 5.40 18.29 19.49
N LYS A 753 5.79 18.77 18.30
CA LYS A 753 5.24 20.04 17.78
C LYS A 753 3.74 19.93 17.50
N GLY A 754 3.26 18.79 17.00
CA GLY A 754 1.82 18.51 16.85
C GLY A 754 1.04 18.64 18.16
N ALA A 755 1.49 18.00 19.24
CA ALA A 755 0.90 18.12 20.57
C ALA A 755 0.98 19.55 21.14
N MET A 756 2.09 20.24 20.90
CA MET A 756 2.26 21.64 21.32
C MET A 756 1.32 22.59 20.57
N VAL A 757 1.00 22.34 19.29
CA VAL A 757 -0.01 23.11 18.55
C VAL A 757 -1.38 22.99 19.23
N LEU A 758 -1.77 21.77 19.62
CA LEU A 758 -3.02 21.53 20.37
C LEU A 758 -3.00 22.21 21.75
N HIS A 759 -1.87 22.18 22.45
CA HIS A 759 -1.72 22.84 23.74
C HIS A 759 -1.82 24.37 23.64
N MET A 760 -1.18 24.97 22.62
CA MET A 760 -1.31 26.40 22.32
C MET A 760 -2.74 26.75 21.98
N LEU A 761 -3.45 25.90 21.23
CA LEU A 761 -4.86 26.09 20.91
C LEU A 761 -5.74 26.05 22.15
N ARG A 762 -5.52 25.11 23.07
CA ARG A 762 -6.18 25.08 24.40
C ARG A 762 -5.92 26.37 25.16
N GLY A 763 -4.67 26.86 25.16
CA GLY A 763 -4.31 28.12 25.82
C GLY A 763 -4.97 29.36 25.20
N LEU A 764 -5.17 29.37 23.88
CA LEU A 764 -5.82 30.47 23.15
C LEU A 764 -7.34 30.49 23.37
N LEU A 765 -7.98 29.31 23.35
CA LEU A 765 -9.44 29.17 23.39
C LEU A 765 -10.02 29.03 24.80
N GLY A 766 -9.21 28.56 25.75
CA GLY A 766 -9.67 28.10 27.06
C GLY A 766 -10.24 26.69 27.02
N ASP A 767 -10.34 26.08 28.20
CA ASP A 767 -10.65 24.64 28.36
C ASP A 767 -12.02 24.23 27.83
N ASP A 768 -13.05 25.07 28.02
CA ASP A 768 -14.43 24.76 27.64
C ASP A 768 -14.61 24.73 26.11
N ALA A 769 -14.15 25.77 25.42
CA ALA A 769 -14.20 25.86 23.96
C ALA A 769 -13.28 24.81 23.33
N PHE A 770 -12.11 24.55 23.92
CA PHE A 770 -11.22 23.50 23.43
C PHE A 770 -11.87 22.11 23.53
N SER A 771 -12.43 21.76 24.69
CA SER A 771 -13.07 20.47 24.91
C SER A 771 -14.30 20.27 24.02
N SER A 772 -15.10 21.32 23.81
CA SER A 772 -16.24 21.29 22.89
C SER A 772 -15.80 21.15 21.42
N GLY A 773 -14.75 21.87 21.01
CA GLY A 773 -14.17 21.79 19.66
C GLY A 773 -13.64 20.39 19.35
N LEU A 774 -12.92 19.79 20.30
CA LEU A 774 -12.40 18.43 20.19
C LEU A 774 -13.52 17.37 20.07
N ARG A 775 -14.57 17.48 20.89
CA ARG A 775 -15.75 16.61 20.79
C ARG A 775 -16.47 16.78 19.45
N ARG A 776 -16.66 18.02 19.00
CA ARG A 776 -17.25 18.32 17.68
C ARG A 776 -16.43 17.66 16.57
N PHE A 777 -15.13 17.87 16.56
CA PHE A 777 -14.22 17.30 15.57
C PHE A 777 -14.33 15.77 15.52
N TYR A 778 -14.23 15.12 16.69
CA TYR A 778 -14.35 13.66 16.79
C TYR A 778 -15.69 13.16 16.23
N HIS A 779 -16.81 13.71 16.69
CA HIS A 779 -18.14 13.23 16.29
C HIS A 779 -18.46 13.51 14.82
N GLN A 780 -17.94 14.58 14.25
CA GLN A 780 -18.11 14.89 12.82
C GLN A 780 -17.25 14.01 11.92
N SER A 781 -16.09 13.57 12.41
CA SER A 781 -15.08 12.85 11.62
C SER A 781 -15.01 11.35 11.92
N ARG A 782 -15.91 10.84 12.76
CA ARG A 782 -15.89 9.44 13.21
C ARG A 782 -16.11 8.49 12.03
N PHE A 783 -15.18 7.54 11.89
CA PHE A 783 -15.01 6.61 10.76
C PHE A 783 -14.96 7.32 9.41
N GLN A 784 -14.28 8.46 9.40
CA GLN A 784 -13.97 9.23 8.21
C GLN A 784 -12.52 9.70 8.28
N LYS A 785 -11.99 10.07 7.11
CA LYS A 785 -10.70 10.74 7.02
C LYS A 785 -10.87 12.25 7.16
N ALA A 786 -10.16 12.83 8.13
CA ALA A 786 -10.18 14.25 8.42
C ALA A 786 -8.87 14.92 8.06
N GLY A 787 -8.95 16.23 7.81
CA GLY A 787 -7.78 17.10 7.66
C GLY A 787 -7.79 18.20 8.70
N THR A 788 -6.70 18.97 8.70
CA THR A 788 -6.49 20.13 9.58
C THR A 788 -7.57 21.18 9.34
N ASP A 789 -8.12 21.26 8.13
CA ASP A 789 -9.28 22.09 7.78
C ASP A 789 -10.53 21.72 8.60
N THR A 790 -10.84 20.43 8.71
CA THR A 790 -11.96 19.93 9.52
C THR A 790 -11.74 20.20 11.00
N LEU A 791 -10.49 20.03 11.49
CA LEU A 791 -10.12 20.34 12.87
C LEU A 791 -10.32 21.83 13.17
N GLN A 792 -9.74 22.70 12.33
CA GLN A 792 -9.84 24.15 12.46
C GLN A 792 -11.30 24.59 12.50
N LEU A 793 -12.11 24.15 11.54
CA LEU A 793 -13.54 24.50 11.47
C LEU A 793 -14.30 24.08 12.74
N ALA A 794 -13.99 22.92 13.32
CA ALA A 794 -14.62 22.46 14.55
C ALA A 794 -14.31 23.39 15.73
N PHE A 795 -13.07 23.86 15.86
CA PHE A 795 -12.68 24.81 16.91
C PHE A 795 -13.21 26.22 16.65
N GLU A 796 -13.20 26.72 15.41
CA GLU A 796 -13.77 28.02 15.05
C GLU A 796 -15.27 28.08 15.38
N THR A 797 -15.99 26.98 15.10
CA THR A 797 -17.41 26.87 15.40
C THR A 797 -17.71 26.99 16.90
N GLU A 798 -16.89 26.35 17.74
CA GLU A 798 -17.09 26.35 19.20
C GLU A 798 -16.52 27.59 19.89
N SER A 799 -15.49 28.21 19.32
CA SER A 799 -14.89 29.45 19.85
C SER A 799 -15.59 30.72 19.37
N GLY A 800 -16.37 30.66 18.29
CA GLY A 800 -17.13 31.78 17.75
C GLY A 800 -16.30 32.80 16.98
N GLY A 801 -15.08 32.44 16.54
CA GLY A 801 -14.18 33.29 15.77
C GLY A 801 -13.22 32.50 14.89
N PRO A 802 -12.59 33.14 13.89
CA PRO A 802 -11.62 32.51 13.00
C PRO A 802 -10.30 32.21 13.73
N LEU A 803 -9.59 31.17 13.28
CA LEU A 803 -8.30 30.71 13.83
C LEU A 803 -7.15 30.78 12.83
#